data_AF-G2E974-F1
#
_entry.id   AF-G2E974-F1
#
_cell.length_a   1.000
_cell.length_b   1.000
_cell.length_c   1.000
_cell.angle_alpha   90.00
_cell.angle_beta   90.00
_cell.angle_gamma   90.00
#
_symmetry.space_group_name_H-M   'P 1'
#
loop_
_entity.id
_entity.type
_entity.pdbx_description
1 polymer ?
#
loop_
_entity_poly.entity_id
_entity_poly.type
_entity_poly.pdbx_seq_one_letter_code
_entity_poly.pdbx_strand_id
1 'polypeptide(L)'
;MMKNKLFLLTFSLWCFYTLAQEKKALNITRTATPPKIDGILNDEAWINAEEAKDFIQFRPEMGITETPETRTVVKITYDDYAIYVAAYLYDNPKKIMRQLTSRDNFGESDFFGFILNPNNDGQNNTEFFVFSSGTQADAIESPGIGEDFSWNAVWDSAVKIVDDGWIVEMKIPYRTLRFSNQVAPTWGLQMHRHIHRDRSQYTWNPIDVTKGSFGIYNGELKGLTNLNPPTRLTLYPFISGVVNSFEGETETQFNAGMDLKYGITENFTLDATLIPDFSQAGFDSVELNLGPFEQTFSEQRQFFTEGVDLFTKGDLFFSRRVGSRPSSSITLNTNEEIHHFPEQVKVINAIKVSGRTKNGLGIGVFNAITGKTKAKIRNTETNTTRNELVEPLANYNILVVDQQFNQNSSVSLINTNVTRSGHFRDANVTGVLADLTTKKNTYNLEAEIKMSNVNLKSGTETGYSYELGFSKVFGNWQYWIGHEYADDKYDINDLGQQDRNNFSNFGVEGSYRIFEPTGIFNTYNFNGWIDYNRLSNPNTYTGNRLGLAFSGQLKSLHGFGGDISIKPGKQYDYFEPREAGRYFISENQLEGNIWFSSSYNKKFAIDVNIGGKTYFEDDRETNNIKFNISPRVRLNDKMMLIYSFDYDKINGNRGYAGTLTNEIVFGNRDRKTIINSITASQNFNPFHSLNLTFRNYWSTVLYDDNIYLLQENGRLLETDTTFGNAGLDDPNINFSTWNLDLSYSWQFAPGSFITALYRNNLFNYDSEAELNFTNNFDRLFTQPIQNSFSLKIQYFIDYNNLKKIFHKKSNASL
;
A
#
# COMPACT_ATOMS: atom_id res chain seq x y z
N MET A 1 -27.82 -68.16 -10.87
CA MET A 1 -27.40 -66.80 -11.24
C MET A 1 -26.93 -66.10 -9.98
N MET A 2 -25.67 -66.30 -9.61
CA MET A 2 -24.56 -65.38 -9.93
C MET A 2 -24.74 -64.06 -9.18
N LYS A 3 -24.17 -63.93 -7.96
CA LYS A 3 -22.74 -63.68 -7.69
C LYS A 3 -22.22 -62.47 -8.50
N ASN A 4 -21.61 -61.53 -7.78
CA ASN A 4 -20.73 -60.45 -8.27
C ASN A 4 -21.26 -59.00 -8.19
N LYS A 5 -21.80 -58.56 -7.04
CA LYS A 5 -21.82 -57.12 -6.68
C LYS A 5 -21.53 -56.86 -5.19
N LEU A 6 -20.66 -57.65 -4.58
CA LEU A 6 -20.23 -57.45 -3.19
C LEU A 6 -18.71 -57.69 -3.01
N PHE A 7 -17.91 -57.23 -3.97
CA PHE A 7 -16.45 -57.36 -3.92
C PHE A 7 -15.68 -56.11 -4.42
N LEU A 8 -16.37 -54.98 -4.65
CA LEU A 8 -15.75 -53.73 -5.10
C LEU A 8 -15.90 -52.57 -4.10
N LEU A 9 -16.51 -52.81 -2.92
CA LEU A 9 -16.62 -51.82 -1.85
C LEU A 9 -15.56 -51.98 -0.74
N THR A 10 -14.72 -53.02 -0.79
CA THR A 10 -13.72 -53.34 0.23
C THR A 10 -12.27 -53.13 -0.23
N PHE A 11 -12.04 -52.61 -1.44
CA PHE A 11 -10.69 -52.25 -1.93
C PHE A 11 -10.49 -50.75 -2.22
N SER A 12 -11.43 -49.89 -1.78
CA SER A 12 -11.28 -48.42 -1.83
C SER A 12 -10.98 -47.78 -0.45
N LEU A 13 -10.69 -48.61 0.55
CA LEU A 13 -10.07 -48.21 1.83
C LEU A 13 -8.54 -48.34 1.71
N TRP A 14 -7.97 -47.77 0.65
CA TRP A 14 -6.58 -47.34 0.77
C TRP A 14 -6.61 -46.12 1.70
N CYS A 15 -6.18 -46.38 2.93
CA CYS A 15 -5.80 -45.35 3.88
C CYS A 15 -4.89 -44.37 3.15
N PHE A 16 -5.43 -43.22 2.75
CA PHE A 16 -4.63 -42.02 2.64
C PHE A 16 -4.19 -41.70 4.06
N TYR A 17 -3.09 -42.32 4.49
CA TYR A 17 -2.24 -41.71 5.49
C TYR A 17 -1.73 -40.43 4.84
N THR A 18 -2.46 -39.34 5.05
CA THR A 18 -1.86 -38.02 4.93
C THR A 18 -0.76 -38.02 5.98
N LEU A 19 0.48 -38.21 5.55
CA LEU A 19 1.63 -37.85 6.37
C LEU A 19 1.51 -36.34 6.58
N ALA A 20 0.88 -35.94 7.69
CA ALA A 20 1.07 -34.61 8.22
C ALA A 20 2.57 -34.46 8.42
N GLN A 21 3.17 -33.43 7.84
CA GLN A 21 4.58 -33.15 8.02
C GLN A 21 4.86 -33.08 9.53
N GLU A 22 5.82 -33.87 9.99
CA GLU A 22 6.24 -33.81 11.38
C GLU A 22 6.84 -32.42 11.65
N LYS A 23 6.19 -31.64 12.52
CA LYS A 23 6.65 -30.30 12.87
C LYS A 23 7.94 -30.42 13.66
N LYS A 24 8.98 -29.67 13.27
CA LYS A 24 10.16 -29.50 14.13
C LYS A 24 9.75 -28.87 15.45
N ALA A 25 10.40 -29.27 16.53
CA ALA A 25 10.22 -28.69 17.86
C ALA A 25 11.57 -28.23 18.42
N LEU A 26 11.57 -27.13 19.17
CA LEU A 26 12.73 -26.59 19.86
C LEU A 26 12.37 -26.37 21.34
N ASN A 27 13.15 -26.93 22.26
CA ASN A 27 12.95 -26.69 23.69
C ASN A 27 13.87 -25.57 24.17
N ILE A 28 13.28 -24.58 24.83
CA ILE A 28 14.03 -23.45 25.40
C ILE A 28 13.94 -23.46 26.91
N THR A 29 15.00 -22.99 27.55
CA THR A 29 15.09 -22.88 29.00
C THR A 29 15.07 -21.42 29.42
N ARG A 30 14.53 -21.17 30.61
CA ARG A 30 14.51 -19.85 31.22
C ARG A 30 15.92 -19.47 31.68
N THR A 31 16.36 -18.26 31.40
CA THR A 31 17.62 -17.70 31.91
C THR A 31 17.38 -16.84 33.15
N ALA A 32 18.35 -16.86 34.09
CA ALA A 32 18.37 -15.96 35.25
C ALA A 32 19.03 -14.62 34.92
N THR A 33 20.05 -14.64 34.06
CA THR A 33 20.78 -13.46 33.60
C THR A 33 20.49 -13.26 32.12
N PRO A 34 19.79 -12.18 31.73
CA PRO A 34 19.51 -11.93 30.32
C PRO A 34 20.80 -11.64 29.55
N PRO A 35 20.95 -12.16 28.31
CA PRO A 35 22.11 -11.89 27.49
C PRO A 35 22.19 -10.42 27.10
N LYS A 36 23.41 -9.93 26.84
CA LYS A 36 23.61 -8.57 26.36
C LYS A 36 23.49 -8.58 24.84
N ILE A 37 22.58 -7.76 24.30
CA ILE A 37 22.38 -7.64 22.85
C ILE A 37 23.51 -6.80 22.24
N ASP A 38 24.62 -7.45 21.86
CA ASP A 38 25.78 -6.79 21.25
C ASP A 38 26.42 -7.55 20.07
N GLY A 39 25.83 -8.67 19.68
CA GLY A 39 26.27 -9.50 18.56
C GLY A 39 27.45 -10.41 18.92
N ILE A 40 27.67 -10.69 20.22
CA ILE A 40 28.77 -11.54 20.71
C ILE A 40 28.19 -12.68 21.56
N LEU A 41 28.33 -13.92 21.08
CA LEU A 41 27.73 -15.09 21.74
C LEU A 41 28.60 -15.64 22.89
N ASN A 42 28.96 -14.81 23.86
CA ASN A 42 29.78 -15.19 25.03
C ASN A 42 29.00 -15.21 26.36
N ASP A 43 27.72 -14.85 26.37
CA ASP A 43 26.87 -14.92 27.56
C ASP A 43 26.57 -16.38 27.99
N GLU A 44 26.46 -16.60 29.30
CA GLU A 44 26.14 -17.92 29.88
C GLU A 44 24.81 -18.49 29.38
N ALA A 45 23.87 -17.61 29.04
CA ALA A 45 22.54 -17.97 28.54
C ALA A 45 22.59 -18.80 27.25
N TRP A 46 23.67 -18.69 26.46
CA TRP A 46 23.84 -19.39 25.18
C TRP A 46 24.54 -20.75 25.27
N ILE A 47 25.21 -21.06 26.39
CA ILE A 47 26.07 -22.25 26.49
C ILE A 47 25.24 -23.55 26.42
N ASN A 48 24.15 -23.61 27.17
CA ASN A 48 23.30 -24.80 27.28
C ASN A 48 21.96 -24.69 26.52
N ALA A 49 21.79 -23.65 25.71
CA ALA A 49 20.59 -23.49 24.89
C ALA A 49 20.58 -24.53 23.75
N GLU A 50 19.42 -25.16 23.52
CA GLU A 50 19.23 -26.09 22.40
C GLU A 50 19.44 -25.34 21.07
N GLU A 51 20.09 -26.02 20.10
CA GLU A 51 20.42 -25.43 18.80
C GLU A 51 19.42 -25.85 17.74
N ALA A 52 18.72 -24.88 17.16
CA ALA A 52 17.94 -25.07 15.94
C ALA A 52 18.86 -25.07 14.72
N LYS A 53 18.82 -26.17 13.95
CA LYS A 53 19.66 -26.43 12.77
C LYS A 53 18.85 -27.00 11.61
N ASP A 54 19.56 -27.28 10.52
CA ASP A 54 19.07 -27.99 9.33
C ASP A 54 17.95 -27.25 8.61
N PHE A 55 18.16 -25.96 8.32
CA PHE A 55 17.19 -25.17 7.59
C PHE A 55 17.09 -25.69 6.15
N ILE A 56 15.89 -25.60 5.58
CA ILE A 56 15.56 -26.15 4.26
C ILE A 56 15.15 -25.01 3.34
N GLN A 57 15.73 -25.01 2.15
CA GLN A 57 15.42 -24.03 1.12
C GLN A 57 13.97 -24.20 0.66
N PHE A 58 13.25 -23.09 0.52
CA PHE A 58 11.91 -23.07 -0.09
C PHE A 58 11.84 -22.18 -1.34
N ARG A 59 12.84 -21.31 -1.55
CA ARG A 59 13.02 -20.54 -2.78
C ARG A 59 14.52 -20.43 -3.14
N PRO A 60 14.88 -20.38 -4.43
CA PRO A 60 13.98 -20.56 -5.57
C PRO A 60 13.59 -22.03 -5.80
N GLU A 61 14.37 -22.98 -5.26
CA GLU A 61 14.11 -24.43 -5.35
C GLU A 61 13.78 -25.01 -3.97
N MET A 62 12.78 -25.89 -3.88
CA MET A 62 12.31 -26.43 -2.60
C MET A 62 13.12 -27.65 -2.16
N GLY A 63 13.27 -27.83 -0.85
CA GLY A 63 13.79 -29.07 -0.26
C GLY A 63 15.31 -29.19 -0.19
N ILE A 64 16.07 -28.19 -0.65
CA ILE A 64 17.54 -28.19 -0.59
C ILE A 64 18.01 -27.94 0.84
N THR A 65 18.86 -28.82 1.37
CA THR A 65 19.51 -28.63 2.67
C THR A 65 20.65 -27.62 2.59
N GLU A 66 20.87 -26.84 3.65
CA GLU A 66 22.03 -25.95 3.73
C GLU A 66 23.38 -26.68 3.56
N THR A 67 24.37 -25.95 3.02
CA THR A 67 25.76 -26.39 2.99
C THR A 67 26.50 -25.99 4.26
N PRO A 68 27.62 -26.64 4.64
CA PRO A 68 28.43 -26.20 5.80
C PRO A 68 28.83 -24.72 5.76
N GLU A 69 29.06 -24.16 4.56
CA GLU A 69 29.47 -22.77 4.34
C GLU A 69 28.33 -21.75 4.45
N THR A 70 27.08 -22.21 4.39
CA THR A 70 25.87 -21.35 4.43
C THR A 70 24.88 -21.78 5.51
N ARG A 71 25.30 -22.65 6.44
CA ARG A 71 24.43 -23.21 7.48
C ARG A 71 23.98 -22.14 8.48
N THR A 72 22.79 -22.35 9.04
CA THR A 72 22.20 -21.50 10.06
C THR A 72 22.12 -22.24 11.39
N VAL A 73 22.57 -21.61 12.48
CA VAL A 73 22.45 -22.14 13.84
C VAL A 73 21.79 -21.09 14.72
N VAL A 74 20.66 -21.43 15.33
CA VAL A 74 19.90 -20.50 16.18
C VAL A 74 19.75 -21.07 17.59
N LYS A 75 19.90 -20.20 18.59
CA LYS A 75 19.64 -20.47 20.00
C LYS A 75 18.61 -19.49 20.52
N ILE A 76 17.72 -19.97 21.38
CA ILE A 76 16.64 -19.17 21.96
C ILE A 76 16.57 -19.43 23.46
N THR A 77 16.38 -18.36 24.24
CA THR A 77 16.10 -18.40 25.68
C THR A 77 15.09 -17.32 26.03
N TYR A 78 14.65 -17.27 27.29
CA TYR A 78 13.67 -16.29 27.75
C TYR A 78 13.81 -15.98 29.23
N ASP A 79 13.27 -14.84 29.66
CA ASP A 79 13.09 -14.47 31.06
C ASP A 79 11.64 -14.01 31.31
N ASP A 80 11.39 -13.22 32.36
CA ASP A 80 10.05 -12.66 32.65
C ASP A 80 9.62 -11.51 31.73
N TYR A 81 10.53 -10.97 30.92
CA TYR A 81 10.34 -9.73 30.19
C TYR A 81 10.42 -9.89 28.68
N ALA A 82 11.23 -10.83 28.18
CA ALA A 82 11.50 -10.98 26.77
C ALA A 82 11.89 -12.42 26.38
N ILE A 83 11.79 -12.66 25.07
CA ILE A 83 12.50 -13.75 24.39
C ILE A 83 13.78 -13.19 23.82
N TYR A 84 14.86 -13.95 23.95
CA TYR A 84 16.18 -13.63 23.43
C TYR A 84 16.54 -14.65 22.35
N VAL A 85 17.06 -14.16 21.22
CA VAL A 85 17.44 -14.98 20.07
C VAL A 85 18.88 -14.68 19.70
N ALA A 86 19.67 -15.71 19.48
CA ALA A 86 21.01 -15.65 18.93
C ALA A 86 21.06 -16.50 17.65
N ALA A 87 21.38 -15.90 16.51
CA ALA A 87 21.54 -16.60 15.25
C ALA A 87 22.99 -16.43 14.74
N TYR A 88 23.65 -17.55 14.48
CA TYR A 88 24.93 -17.61 13.77
C TYR A 88 24.67 -18.04 12.34
N LEU A 89 25.00 -17.17 11.40
CA LEU A 89 24.67 -17.29 9.99
C LEU A 89 25.98 -17.41 9.22
N TYR A 90 26.38 -18.65 8.93
CA TYR A 90 27.64 -18.92 8.22
C TYR A 90 27.55 -18.36 6.80
N ASP A 91 28.60 -17.67 6.38
CA ASP A 91 28.74 -17.17 5.02
C ASP A 91 30.17 -16.66 4.78
N ASN A 92 30.56 -16.48 3.52
CA ASN A 92 31.76 -15.73 3.20
C ASN A 92 31.52 -14.22 3.45
N PRO A 93 32.23 -13.55 4.38
CA PRO A 93 31.95 -12.16 4.74
C PRO A 93 32.05 -11.17 3.58
N LYS A 94 32.86 -11.49 2.55
CA LYS A 94 33.02 -10.67 1.34
C LYS A 94 31.83 -10.76 0.38
N LYS A 95 30.96 -11.77 0.54
CA LYS A 95 29.78 -12.01 -0.29
C LYS A 95 28.46 -11.61 0.39
N ILE A 96 28.49 -11.29 1.69
CA ILE A 96 27.32 -10.83 2.45
C ILE A 96 26.92 -9.45 1.93
N MET A 97 25.74 -9.38 1.33
CA MET A 97 25.14 -8.12 0.91
C MET A 97 24.59 -7.41 2.14
N ARG A 98 24.92 -6.13 2.30
CA ARG A 98 24.76 -5.39 3.56
C ARG A 98 24.36 -3.93 3.37
N GLN A 99 23.54 -3.64 2.37
CA GLN A 99 23.07 -2.29 2.17
C GLN A 99 22.38 -1.77 3.44
N LEU A 100 22.78 -0.59 3.89
CA LEU A 100 22.12 0.17 4.94
C LEU A 100 20.92 0.90 4.33
N THR A 101 19.78 0.67 4.95
CA THR A 101 18.46 1.21 4.61
C THR A 101 17.78 1.75 5.86
N SER A 102 16.71 2.52 5.67
CA SER A 102 15.77 2.82 6.74
C SER A 102 15.08 1.54 7.23
N ARG A 103 14.50 1.59 8.44
CA ARG A 103 13.65 0.52 8.97
C ARG A 103 12.58 0.11 7.95
N ASP A 104 12.25 -1.19 7.92
CA ASP A 104 11.22 -1.79 7.05
C ASP A 104 11.54 -1.77 5.54
N ASN A 105 12.70 -1.24 5.13
CA ASN A 105 13.17 -1.28 3.75
C ASN A 105 14.23 -2.36 3.57
N PHE A 106 13.85 -3.48 2.95
CA PHE A 106 14.73 -4.64 2.76
C PHE A 106 15.97 -4.38 1.89
N GLY A 107 15.91 -3.39 0.99
CA GLY A 107 17.00 -3.01 0.10
C GLY A 107 17.69 -4.20 -0.58
N GLU A 108 18.99 -4.06 -0.84
CA GLU A 108 19.83 -5.15 -1.33
C GLU A 108 20.70 -5.71 -0.20
N SER A 109 20.04 -6.37 0.76
CA SER A 109 20.68 -6.91 1.95
C SER A 109 20.24 -8.35 2.24
N ASP A 110 21.17 -9.10 2.84
CA ASP A 110 20.90 -10.35 3.52
C ASP A 110 20.04 -10.11 4.77
N PHE A 111 19.18 -11.06 5.14
CA PHE A 111 18.39 -10.95 6.37
C PHE A 111 18.21 -12.28 7.10
N PHE A 112 17.91 -12.16 8.40
CA PHE A 112 17.37 -13.21 9.26
C PHE A 112 16.00 -12.78 9.77
N GLY A 113 15.01 -13.65 9.62
CA GLY A 113 13.65 -13.47 10.13
C GLY A 113 13.37 -14.41 11.30
N PHE A 114 12.75 -13.88 12.34
CA PHE A 114 12.27 -14.60 13.51
C PHE A 114 10.76 -14.39 13.63
N ILE A 115 10.01 -15.47 13.50
CA ILE A 115 8.55 -15.45 13.42
C ILE A 115 7.98 -16.20 14.61
N LEU A 116 7.11 -15.54 15.36
CA LEU A 116 6.40 -16.11 16.50
C LEU A 116 4.90 -16.11 16.26
N ASN A 117 4.25 -17.21 16.61
CA ASN A 117 2.81 -17.32 16.68
C ASN A 117 2.43 -17.82 18.07
N PRO A 118 2.24 -16.94 19.06
CA PRO A 118 2.06 -17.37 20.46
C PRO A 118 0.82 -18.25 20.71
N ASN A 119 -0.18 -18.19 19.84
CA ASN A 119 -1.38 -19.03 19.93
C ASN A 119 -1.24 -20.37 19.16
N ASN A 120 -0.18 -20.53 18.37
CA ASN A 120 0.06 -21.65 17.45
C ASN A 120 -1.15 -21.94 16.54
N ASP A 121 -1.81 -20.89 16.04
CA ASP A 121 -3.04 -20.96 15.24
C ASP A 121 -2.80 -20.89 13.73
N GLY A 122 -1.55 -20.61 13.32
CA GLY A 122 -1.13 -20.46 11.93
C GLY A 122 -1.69 -19.21 11.22
N GLN A 123 -2.25 -18.26 11.98
CA GLN A 123 -2.95 -17.08 11.45
C GLN A 123 -2.45 -15.75 12.00
N ASN A 124 -1.89 -15.72 13.21
CA ASN A 124 -1.46 -14.49 13.87
C ASN A 124 0.06 -14.49 14.10
N ASN A 125 0.82 -14.44 13.01
CA ASN A 125 2.27 -14.37 13.09
C ASN A 125 2.73 -12.96 13.41
N THR A 126 3.73 -12.85 14.27
CA THR A 126 4.50 -11.62 14.49
C THR A 126 5.91 -11.87 13.99
N GLU A 127 6.38 -11.04 13.07
CA GLU A 127 7.60 -11.26 12.32
C GLU A 127 8.61 -10.17 12.65
N PHE A 128 9.84 -10.57 12.94
CA PHE A 128 10.94 -9.68 13.26
C PHE A 128 12.12 -10.01 12.36
N PHE A 129 12.57 -9.04 11.58
CA PHE A 129 13.67 -9.19 10.65
C PHE A 129 14.85 -8.33 11.07
N VAL A 130 16.05 -8.90 11.00
CA VAL A 130 17.31 -8.18 11.16
C VAL A 130 18.13 -8.37 9.90
N PHE A 131 18.54 -7.27 9.29
CA PHE A 131 19.40 -7.28 8.11
C PHE A 131 20.87 -7.40 8.52
N SER A 132 21.72 -7.92 7.63
CA SER A 132 23.17 -8.00 7.85
C SER A 132 23.85 -6.63 8.09
N SER A 133 23.16 -5.54 7.77
CA SER A 133 23.55 -4.15 8.04
C SER A 133 23.19 -3.67 9.45
N GLY A 134 22.36 -4.42 10.20
CA GLY A 134 21.82 -4.05 11.51
C GLY A 134 20.47 -3.32 11.46
N THR A 135 19.97 -2.98 10.27
CA THR A 135 18.62 -2.42 10.09
C THR A 135 17.56 -3.46 10.47
N GLN A 136 16.49 -3.00 11.12
CA GLN A 136 15.35 -3.81 11.54
C GLN A 136 14.20 -3.69 10.55
N ALA A 137 13.38 -4.74 10.46
CA ALA A 137 12.02 -4.66 9.93
C ALA A 137 11.08 -5.52 10.77
N ASP A 138 9.79 -5.20 10.80
CA ASP A 138 8.79 -6.03 11.46
C ASP A 138 7.42 -6.00 10.78
N ALA A 139 6.67 -7.07 10.96
CA ALA A 139 5.35 -7.22 10.38
C ALA A 139 4.42 -8.06 11.25
N ILE A 140 3.12 -7.92 11.00
CA ILE A 140 2.14 -8.94 11.37
C ILE A 140 1.75 -9.71 10.10
N GLU A 141 1.67 -11.04 10.19
CA GLU A 141 1.21 -11.87 9.07
C GLU A 141 -0.07 -12.63 9.43
N SER A 142 -1.00 -12.62 8.48
CA SER A 142 -2.19 -13.46 8.50
C SER A 142 -2.59 -13.87 7.08
N PRO A 143 -3.32 -15.00 6.90
CA PRO A 143 -3.75 -15.45 5.58
C PRO A 143 -4.55 -14.41 4.79
N GLY A 144 -5.26 -13.51 5.47
CA GLY A 144 -6.12 -12.50 4.85
C GLY A 144 -5.39 -11.27 4.31
N ILE A 145 -4.19 -10.95 4.84
CA ILE A 145 -3.42 -9.76 4.44
C ILE A 145 -2.03 -10.05 3.89
N GLY A 146 -1.51 -11.26 4.09
CA GLY A 146 -0.08 -11.51 3.93
C GLY A 146 0.72 -10.82 5.03
N GLU A 147 1.89 -10.28 4.71
CA GLU A 147 2.76 -9.54 5.63
C GLU A 147 2.39 -8.04 5.63
N ASP A 148 2.04 -7.49 6.79
CA ASP A 148 1.79 -6.06 7.00
C ASP A 148 2.97 -5.40 7.75
N PHE A 149 3.89 -4.80 6.98
CA PHE A 149 5.06 -4.06 7.47
C PHE A 149 4.74 -2.65 7.97
N SER A 150 3.46 -2.23 7.97
CA SER A 150 3.07 -0.95 8.59
C SER A 150 3.06 -1.05 10.12
N TRP A 151 2.92 -2.26 10.66
CA TRP A 151 3.04 -2.51 12.09
C TRP A 151 4.46 -2.21 12.57
N ASN A 152 4.59 -1.39 13.61
CA ASN A 152 5.87 -0.92 14.10
C ASN A 152 6.03 -1.16 15.60
N ALA A 153 6.83 -2.16 15.96
CA ALA A 153 7.17 -2.52 17.32
C ALA A 153 8.53 -1.97 17.77
N VAL A 154 8.64 -1.61 19.05
CA VAL A 154 9.92 -1.23 19.65
C VAL A 154 10.60 -2.45 20.27
N TRP A 155 11.72 -2.90 19.72
CA TRP A 155 12.52 -4.05 20.15
C TRP A 155 14.01 -3.84 19.83
N ASP A 156 14.90 -4.63 20.45
CA ASP A 156 16.35 -4.42 20.35
C ASP A 156 17.01 -5.52 19.50
N SER A 157 18.00 -5.15 18.70
CA SER A 157 18.88 -6.10 18.01
C SER A 157 20.31 -5.58 17.89
N ALA A 158 21.24 -6.51 17.68
CA ALA A 158 22.62 -6.21 17.35
C ALA A 158 23.12 -7.19 16.28
N VAL A 159 24.03 -6.69 15.43
CA VAL A 159 24.64 -7.46 14.36
C VAL A 159 26.15 -7.31 14.39
N LYS A 160 26.85 -8.44 14.19
CA LYS A 160 28.31 -8.45 14.05
C LYS A 160 28.72 -9.35 12.89
N ILE A 161 29.47 -8.78 11.95
CA ILE A 161 30.15 -9.57 10.92
C ILE A 161 31.40 -10.20 11.54
N VAL A 162 31.61 -11.50 11.31
CA VAL A 162 32.74 -12.29 11.80
C VAL A 162 33.48 -12.93 10.61
N ASP A 163 34.53 -13.70 10.86
CA ASP A 163 35.42 -14.19 9.79
C ASP A 163 34.79 -15.26 8.88
N ASP A 164 33.76 -15.96 9.36
CA ASP A 164 33.06 -17.05 8.67
C ASP A 164 31.53 -16.85 8.60
N GLY A 165 31.05 -15.62 8.81
CA GLY A 165 29.63 -15.32 8.73
C GLY A 165 29.24 -14.02 9.42
N TRP A 166 28.05 -14.01 9.99
CA TRP A 166 27.55 -12.93 10.82
C TRP A 166 26.63 -13.43 11.92
N ILE A 167 26.58 -12.67 13.01
CA ILE A 167 25.82 -12.97 14.21
C ILE A 167 24.71 -11.94 14.36
N VAL A 168 23.53 -12.42 14.72
CA VAL A 168 22.38 -11.62 15.11
C VAL A 168 22.05 -11.94 16.56
N GLU A 169 21.87 -10.91 17.39
CA GLU A 169 21.19 -11.03 18.67
C GLU A 169 19.93 -10.17 18.67
N MET A 170 18.85 -10.69 19.24
CA MET A 170 17.56 -10.01 19.32
C MET A 170 17.00 -10.13 20.74
N LYS A 171 16.32 -9.08 21.19
CA LYS A 171 15.48 -9.08 22.38
C LYS A 171 14.08 -8.65 21.96
N ILE A 172 13.13 -9.58 22.07
CA ILE A 172 11.73 -9.39 21.75
C ILE A 172 10.93 -9.25 23.06
N PRO A 173 10.57 -8.03 23.48
CA PRO A 173 9.83 -7.82 24.72
C PRO A 173 8.42 -8.39 24.62
N TYR A 174 7.92 -9.04 25.67
CA TYR A 174 6.56 -9.61 25.66
C TYR A 174 5.44 -8.62 25.35
N ARG A 175 5.67 -7.31 25.50
CA ARG A 175 4.69 -6.27 25.13
C ARG A 175 4.45 -6.15 23.63
N THR A 176 5.37 -6.63 22.79
CA THR A 176 5.19 -6.65 21.33
C THR A 176 4.37 -7.86 20.89
N LEU A 177 4.20 -8.86 21.77
CA LEU A 177 3.53 -10.12 21.49
C LEU A 177 2.12 -10.16 22.08
N ARG A 178 1.24 -10.90 21.40
CA ARG A 178 -0.16 -11.14 21.81
C ARG A 178 -0.29 -12.57 22.32
N PHE A 179 -0.43 -12.77 23.63
CA PHE A 179 -0.58 -14.11 24.22
C PHE A 179 -1.42 -14.11 25.51
N SER A 180 -2.11 -15.22 25.75
CA SER A 180 -2.78 -15.52 27.03
C SER A 180 -1.83 -16.07 28.08
N ASN A 181 -2.15 -15.84 29.35
CA ASN A 181 -1.53 -16.57 30.45
C ASN A 181 -1.86 -18.07 30.34
N GLN A 182 -0.84 -18.89 30.13
CA GLN A 182 -0.91 -20.35 30.07
C GLN A 182 0.25 -20.92 30.88
N VAL A 183 0.03 -22.05 31.56
CA VAL A 183 1.03 -22.66 32.46
C VAL A 183 2.27 -23.11 31.70
N ALA A 184 2.07 -23.77 30.56
CA ALA A 184 3.13 -24.28 29.68
C ALA A 184 2.68 -24.17 28.22
N PRO A 185 2.67 -22.97 27.63
CA PRO A 185 2.22 -22.79 26.26
C PRO A 185 3.20 -23.40 25.26
N THR A 186 2.66 -23.93 24.16
CA THR A 186 3.44 -24.21 22.94
C THR A 186 3.20 -23.07 21.97
N TRP A 187 4.24 -22.34 21.61
CA TRP A 187 4.15 -21.28 20.60
C TRP A 187 4.53 -21.82 19.24
N GLY A 188 3.92 -21.30 18.18
CA GLY A 188 4.40 -21.51 16.82
C GLY A 188 5.70 -20.74 16.60
N LEU A 189 6.67 -21.38 15.95
CA LEU A 189 7.97 -20.81 15.63
C LEU A 189 8.34 -21.07 14.18
N GLN A 190 8.79 -20.02 13.49
CA GLN A 190 9.50 -20.14 12.23
C GLN A 190 10.70 -19.19 12.22
N MET A 191 11.74 -19.59 11.51
CA MET A 191 12.94 -18.79 11.32
C MET A 191 13.31 -18.83 9.85
N HIS A 192 13.74 -17.69 9.33
CA HIS A 192 14.01 -17.49 7.92
C HIS A 192 15.42 -16.95 7.72
N ARG A 193 16.18 -17.53 6.80
CA ARG A 193 17.44 -16.99 6.31
C ARG A 193 17.32 -16.65 4.84
N HIS A 194 17.53 -15.39 4.49
CA HIS A 194 17.66 -14.94 3.10
C HIS A 194 19.10 -14.61 2.75
N ILE A 195 19.61 -15.25 1.70
CA ILE A 195 20.89 -14.94 1.08
C ILE A 195 20.60 -14.18 -0.21
N HIS A 196 20.94 -12.90 -0.24
CA HIS A 196 20.43 -12.00 -1.28
C HIS A 196 21.09 -12.24 -2.64
N ARG A 197 22.39 -12.59 -2.64
CA ARG A 197 23.23 -12.70 -3.84
C ARG A 197 22.75 -13.75 -4.87
N ASP A 198 21.99 -14.75 -4.44
CA ASP A 198 21.42 -15.81 -5.28
C ASP A 198 19.90 -15.96 -5.08
N ARG A 199 19.31 -15.08 -4.25
CA ARG A 199 17.91 -15.07 -3.84
C ARG A 199 17.44 -16.35 -3.16
N SER A 200 18.36 -17.14 -2.60
CA SER A 200 17.98 -18.31 -1.81
C SER A 200 17.35 -17.91 -0.48
N GLN A 201 16.37 -18.70 -0.05
CA GLN A 201 15.62 -18.50 1.17
C GLN A 201 15.38 -19.84 1.85
N TYR A 202 15.73 -19.91 3.13
CA TYR A 202 15.73 -21.13 3.94
C TYR A 202 14.87 -20.96 5.17
N THR A 203 14.04 -21.95 5.51
CA THR A 203 13.22 -21.95 6.71
C THR A 203 13.62 -23.07 7.66
N TRP A 204 13.47 -22.85 8.96
CA TRP A 204 13.77 -23.88 9.95
C TRP A 204 12.81 -25.06 9.83
N ASN A 205 11.50 -24.81 9.89
CA ASN A 205 10.50 -25.82 9.55
C ASN A 205 10.18 -25.73 8.04
N PRO A 206 10.28 -26.81 7.25
CA PRO A 206 10.14 -26.74 5.80
C PRO A 206 8.75 -26.28 5.35
N ILE A 207 8.71 -25.46 4.29
CA ILE A 207 7.49 -24.89 3.70
C ILE A 207 7.28 -25.45 2.29
N ASP A 208 6.02 -25.76 1.96
CA ASP A 208 5.59 -26.18 0.62
C ASP A 208 4.86 -25.01 -0.07
N VAL A 209 5.56 -24.30 -0.97
CA VAL A 209 5.02 -23.09 -1.63
C VAL A 209 3.91 -23.39 -2.64
N THR A 210 3.61 -24.67 -2.90
CA THR A 210 2.46 -25.05 -3.72
C THR A 210 1.13 -24.95 -2.96
N LYS A 211 1.20 -24.73 -1.64
CA LYS A 211 0.07 -24.57 -0.73
C LYS A 211 0.12 -23.17 -0.09
N GLY A 212 -1.02 -22.48 -0.08
CA GLY A 212 -1.05 -21.00 -0.07
C GLY A 212 -0.73 -20.22 1.21
N SER A 213 -0.71 -20.79 2.43
CA SER A 213 -0.44 -20.00 3.66
C SER A 213 0.88 -20.44 4.31
N PHE A 214 1.74 -19.49 4.67
CA PHE A 214 3.04 -19.77 5.31
C PHE A 214 2.89 -20.11 6.80
N GLY A 215 2.00 -19.42 7.53
CA GLY A 215 1.84 -19.59 8.98
C GLY A 215 1.46 -21.00 9.45
N ILE A 216 0.82 -21.82 8.61
CA ILE A 216 0.48 -23.22 8.95
C ILE A 216 1.74 -24.11 9.09
N TYR A 217 2.86 -23.70 8.49
CA TYR A 217 4.14 -24.40 8.52
C TYR A 217 5.02 -23.99 9.68
N ASN A 218 4.51 -23.25 10.67
CA ASN A 218 5.25 -22.98 11.90
C ASN A 218 5.52 -24.29 12.65
N GLY A 219 6.77 -24.47 13.08
CA GLY A 219 7.19 -25.50 14.04
C GLY A 219 6.75 -25.16 15.46
N GLU A 220 7.24 -25.90 16.45
CA GLU A 220 6.82 -25.77 17.85
C GLU A 220 7.95 -25.26 18.76
N LEU A 221 7.71 -24.18 19.49
CA LEU A 221 8.56 -23.68 20.57
C LEU A 221 8.00 -24.13 21.92
N LYS A 222 8.80 -24.88 22.68
CA LYS A 222 8.40 -25.52 23.95
C LYS A 222 9.32 -25.08 25.10
N GLY A 223 8.89 -25.30 26.34
CA GLY A 223 9.68 -25.00 27.54
C GLY A 223 9.39 -23.62 28.15
N LEU A 224 8.47 -22.85 27.56
CA LEU A 224 7.92 -21.65 28.17
C LEU A 224 7.08 -22.01 29.40
N THR A 225 7.35 -21.37 30.54
CA THR A 225 6.61 -21.61 31.79
C THR A 225 6.43 -20.31 32.56
N ASN A 226 5.28 -20.17 33.21
CA ASN A 226 4.94 -19.05 34.11
C ASN A 226 5.08 -17.66 33.43
N LEU A 227 4.59 -17.52 32.20
CA LEU A 227 4.60 -16.23 31.50
C LEU A 227 3.36 -15.42 31.86
N ASN A 228 3.57 -14.17 32.28
CA ASN A 228 2.49 -13.22 32.52
C ASN A 228 2.45 -12.19 31.38
N PRO A 229 1.32 -12.04 30.66
CA PRO A 229 1.22 -11.03 29.61
C PRO A 229 1.33 -9.63 30.23
N PRO A 230 2.22 -8.77 29.72
CA PRO A 230 2.39 -7.41 30.25
C PRO A 230 1.23 -6.51 29.82
N THR A 231 1.05 -5.38 30.52
CA THR A 231 0.13 -4.34 30.07
C THR A 231 0.66 -3.75 28.76
N ARG A 232 -0.04 -3.97 27.64
CA ARG A 232 0.37 -3.46 26.33
C ARG A 232 -0.09 -2.02 26.13
N LEU A 233 0.46 -1.08 26.91
CA LEU A 233 0.18 0.35 26.79
C LEU A 233 1.45 1.09 26.38
N THR A 234 1.40 1.71 25.21
CA THR A 234 2.49 2.53 24.66
C THR A 234 1.97 3.91 24.29
N LEU A 235 2.76 4.94 24.61
CA LEU A 235 2.45 6.34 24.29
C LEU A 235 3.56 6.91 23.42
N TYR A 236 3.16 7.73 22.45
CA TYR A 236 4.04 8.45 21.55
C TYR A 236 3.70 9.95 21.58
N PRO A 237 3.95 10.65 22.69
CA PRO A 237 3.87 12.10 22.69
C PRO A 237 4.81 12.69 21.64
N PHE A 238 4.34 13.73 20.96
CA PHE A 238 5.17 14.45 20.01
C PHE A 238 4.93 15.97 20.09
N ILE A 239 5.94 16.69 19.66
CA ILE A 239 5.87 18.12 19.37
C ILE A 239 6.41 18.34 17.96
N SER A 240 5.82 19.27 17.23
CA SER A 240 6.37 19.71 15.95
C SER A 240 6.21 21.22 15.73
N GLY A 241 7.15 21.78 14.99
CA GLY A 241 7.09 23.13 14.48
C GLY A 241 7.19 23.10 12.96
N VAL A 242 6.33 23.85 12.28
CA VAL A 242 6.33 24.01 10.82
C VAL A 242 6.42 25.49 10.51
N VAL A 243 7.35 25.85 9.61
CA VAL A 243 7.50 27.20 9.07
C VAL A 243 7.27 27.10 7.57
N ASN A 244 6.23 27.76 7.09
CA ASN A 244 5.90 27.86 5.68
C ASN A 244 6.13 29.29 5.20
N SER A 245 6.80 29.45 4.07
CA SER A 245 6.98 30.75 3.41
C SER A 245 6.53 30.66 1.97
N PHE A 246 5.65 31.58 1.58
CA PHE A 246 5.10 31.70 0.22
C PHE A 246 4.76 33.16 -0.05
N GLU A 247 5.17 33.68 -1.22
CA GLU A 247 4.89 35.07 -1.65
C GLU A 247 5.24 36.17 -0.62
N GLY A 248 6.30 35.96 0.17
CA GLY A 248 6.73 36.91 1.19
C GLY A 248 5.98 36.83 2.52
N GLU A 249 4.89 36.05 2.58
CA GLU A 249 4.20 35.70 3.83
C GLU A 249 4.90 34.52 4.50
N THR A 250 5.00 34.56 5.82
CA THR A 250 5.57 33.47 6.62
C THR A 250 4.60 33.05 7.71
N GLU A 251 4.14 31.80 7.63
CA GLU A 251 3.29 31.19 8.63
C GLU A 251 4.08 30.22 9.49
N THR A 252 3.92 30.32 10.80
CA THR A 252 4.50 29.38 11.76
C THR A 252 3.39 28.64 12.50
N GLN A 253 3.48 27.32 12.54
CA GLN A 253 2.53 26.46 13.21
C GLN A 253 3.27 25.59 14.24
N PHE A 254 2.72 25.50 15.43
CA PHE A 254 3.21 24.61 16.48
C PHE A 254 2.13 23.60 16.83
N ASN A 255 2.51 22.32 16.83
CA ASN A 255 1.63 21.22 17.17
C ASN A 255 2.20 20.44 18.35
N ALA A 256 1.31 20.02 19.26
CA ALA A 256 1.61 19.06 20.30
C ALA A 256 0.48 18.03 20.31
N GLY A 257 0.84 16.76 20.23
CA GLY A 257 -0.10 15.66 20.13
C GLY A 257 0.43 14.42 20.81
N MET A 258 -0.39 13.38 20.78
CA MET A 258 -0.03 12.09 21.36
C MET A 258 -0.74 10.98 20.61
N ASP A 259 0.03 9.98 20.21
CA ASP A 259 -0.51 8.70 19.77
C ASP A 259 -0.46 7.70 20.93
N LEU A 260 -1.48 6.85 21.01
CA LEU A 260 -1.64 5.84 22.05
C LEU A 260 -1.98 4.52 21.39
N LYS A 261 -1.32 3.45 21.86
CA LYS A 261 -1.72 2.07 21.58
C LYS A 261 -1.96 1.32 22.87
N TYR A 262 -3.12 0.70 22.99
CA TYR A 262 -3.52 -0.05 24.17
C TYR A 262 -4.10 -1.42 23.80
N GLY A 263 -3.40 -2.49 24.18
CA GLY A 263 -3.92 -3.85 24.08
C GLY A 263 -4.97 -4.11 25.16
N ILE A 264 -6.25 -3.95 24.81
CA ILE A 264 -7.40 -4.16 25.69
C ILE A 264 -7.45 -5.62 26.18
N THR A 265 -7.20 -6.57 25.28
CA THR A 265 -7.10 -8.00 25.57
C THR A 265 -5.90 -8.59 24.84
N GLU A 266 -5.71 -9.92 24.87
CA GLU A 266 -4.72 -10.59 24.01
C GLU A 266 -4.98 -10.35 22.51
N ASN A 267 -6.23 -10.13 22.11
CA ASN A 267 -6.65 -10.13 20.71
C ASN A 267 -7.03 -8.73 20.19
N PHE A 268 -7.42 -7.82 21.08
CA PHE A 268 -7.95 -6.50 20.72
C PHE A 268 -6.98 -5.38 21.12
N THR A 269 -6.80 -4.43 20.19
CA THR A 269 -5.95 -3.24 20.36
C THR A 269 -6.78 -1.99 20.07
N LEU A 270 -6.59 -0.98 20.90
CA LEU A 270 -7.05 0.40 20.70
C LEU A 270 -5.88 1.23 20.20
N ASP A 271 -6.00 1.80 19.02
CA ASP A 271 -5.12 2.83 18.49
C ASP A 271 -5.86 4.16 18.51
N ALA A 272 -5.25 5.20 19.07
CA ALA A 272 -5.84 6.52 19.14
C ALA A 272 -4.79 7.58 18.82
N THR A 273 -5.18 8.60 18.06
CA THR A 273 -4.38 9.80 17.82
C THR A 273 -5.17 11.04 18.22
N LEU A 274 -4.52 11.89 19.01
CA LEU A 274 -5.05 13.18 19.46
C LEU A 274 -4.26 14.31 18.80
N ILE A 275 -4.97 15.17 18.06
CA ILE A 275 -4.37 16.27 17.27
C ILE A 275 -3.24 15.71 16.38
N PRO A 276 -3.58 14.84 15.41
CA PRO A 276 -2.57 14.22 14.57
C PRO A 276 -1.80 15.28 13.76
N ASP A 277 -0.51 15.03 13.58
CA ASP A 277 0.37 15.86 12.75
C ASP A 277 0.69 15.13 11.43
N PHE A 278 0.12 15.65 10.35
CA PHE A 278 0.32 15.15 8.99
C PHE A 278 1.36 15.94 8.19
N SER A 279 2.04 16.91 8.81
CA SER A 279 3.07 17.71 8.13
C SER A 279 4.23 16.88 7.58
N GLN A 280 4.47 15.69 8.13
CA GLN A 280 5.53 14.78 7.71
C GLN A 280 5.13 13.82 6.58
N ALA A 281 3.85 13.78 6.18
CA ALA A 281 3.41 12.96 5.04
C ALA A 281 4.02 13.50 3.75
N GLY A 282 4.52 12.62 2.87
CA GLY A 282 5.14 12.99 1.58
C GLY A 282 4.23 13.87 0.71
N PHE A 283 4.80 14.62 -0.23
CA PHE A 283 4.00 15.41 -1.17
C PHE A 283 3.15 14.51 -2.08
N ASP A 284 1.99 15.02 -2.47
CA ASP A 284 1.12 14.36 -3.44
C ASP A 284 1.64 14.63 -4.87
N SER A 285 1.74 13.58 -5.68
CA SER A 285 2.21 13.66 -7.07
C SER A 285 1.12 14.23 -7.98
N VAL A 286 0.82 15.53 -7.87
CA VAL A 286 -0.18 16.19 -8.71
C VAL A 286 0.22 16.09 -10.19
N GLU A 287 -0.76 15.79 -11.04
CA GLU A 287 -0.60 15.66 -12.50
C GLU A 287 -1.67 16.45 -13.24
N LEU A 288 -1.44 16.73 -14.51
CA LEU A 288 -2.45 17.38 -15.34
C LEU A 288 -3.60 16.40 -15.61
N ASN A 289 -4.74 16.65 -14.98
CA ASN A 289 -5.94 15.85 -15.15
C ASN A 289 -6.87 16.47 -16.22
N LEU A 290 -7.06 15.74 -17.33
CA LEU A 290 -7.96 16.12 -18.42
C LEU A 290 -9.25 15.27 -18.46
N GLY A 291 -9.33 14.28 -17.56
CA GLY A 291 -10.45 13.36 -17.45
C GLY A 291 -11.56 13.91 -16.54
N PRO A 292 -12.72 13.23 -16.53
CA PRO A 292 -13.87 13.64 -15.73
C PRO A 292 -13.79 13.21 -14.25
N PHE A 293 -12.81 12.37 -13.89
CA PHE A 293 -12.68 11.81 -12.56
C PHE A 293 -11.67 12.58 -11.73
N GLU A 294 -11.85 12.60 -10.41
CA GLU A 294 -10.89 13.24 -9.52
C GLU A 294 -9.53 12.51 -9.52
N GLN A 295 -8.45 13.24 -9.25
CA GLN A 295 -7.15 12.63 -9.01
C GLN A 295 -7.08 12.17 -7.55
N THR A 296 -6.70 10.91 -7.32
CA THR A 296 -6.54 10.35 -5.98
C THR A 296 -5.08 10.07 -5.65
N PHE A 297 -4.77 10.05 -4.35
CA PHE A 297 -3.43 9.84 -3.83
C PHE A 297 -3.45 8.75 -2.77
N SER A 298 -2.41 7.91 -2.76
CA SER A 298 -2.25 6.89 -1.72
C SER A 298 -2.13 7.53 -0.34
N GLU A 299 -2.64 6.84 0.69
CA GLU A 299 -2.49 7.29 2.07
C GLU A 299 -1.02 7.23 2.53
N GLN A 300 -0.54 8.31 3.16
CA GLN A 300 0.83 8.44 3.66
C GLN A 300 0.88 8.71 5.17
N ARG A 301 -0.28 8.91 5.81
CA ARG A 301 -0.39 9.20 7.24
C ARG A 301 -0.38 7.89 8.02
N GLN A 302 0.63 7.68 8.86
CA GLN A 302 0.89 6.42 9.59
C GLN A 302 -0.34 5.85 10.32
N PHE A 303 -1.15 6.71 10.96
CA PHE A 303 -2.38 6.25 11.64
C PHE A 303 -3.38 5.56 10.69
N PHE A 304 -3.44 5.97 9.43
CA PHE A 304 -4.36 5.42 8.43
C PHE A 304 -3.75 4.31 7.58
N THR A 305 -2.45 4.03 7.72
CA THR A 305 -1.79 2.90 7.05
C THR A 305 -1.61 1.71 8.00
N GLU A 306 -1.45 1.94 9.30
CA GLU A 306 -1.17 0.87 10.26
C GLU A 306 -2.42 0.12 10.73
N GLY A 307 -2.42 -1.22 10.69
CA GLY A 307 -3.45 -2.03 11.32
C GLY A 307 -4.85 -1.81 10.74
N VAL A 308 -4.93 -1.65 9.41
CA VAL A 308 -6.16 -1.32 8.69
C VAL A 308 -6.89 -2.50 8.05
N ASP A 309 -6.35 -3.73 8.15
CA ASP A 309 -6.90 -4.98 7.58
C ASP A 309 -8.44 -5.06 7.58
N LEU A 310 -9.04 -5.00 8.77
CA LEU A 310 -10.49 -5.15 8.89
C LEU A 310 -11.23 -4.02 8.14
N PHE A 311 -10.67 -2.81 8.11
CA PHE A 311 -11.31 -1.62 7.55
C PHE A 311 -11.19 -1.50 6.03
N THR A 312 -10.29 -2.24 5.38
CA THR A 312 -10.14 -2.22 3.91
C THR A 312 -11.07 -3.20 3.19
N LYS A 313 -11.88 -3.98 3.93
CA LYS A 313 -12.79 -4.97 3.37
C LYS A 313 -13.82 -4.34 2.42
N GLY A 314 -13.93 -4.89 1.21
CA GLY A 314 -14.89 -4.46 0.19
C GLY A 314 -14.63 -3.05 -0.37
N ASP A 315 -13.42 -2.51 -0.19
CA ASP A 315 -12.97 -1.19 -0.70
C ASP A 315 -13.89 -0.02 -0.32
N LEU A 316 -14.53 -0.11 0.85
CA LEU A 316 -15.44 0.93 1.35
C LEU A 316 -14.72 2.04 2.13
N PHE A 317 -13.40 1.96 2.30
CA PHE A 317 -12.63 2.92 3.07
C PHE A 317 -11.46 3.51 2.29
N PHE A 318 -11.61 4.78 1.90
CA PHE A 318 -10.57 5.65 1.39
C PHE A 318 -10.26 6.74 2.43
N SER A 319 -9.24 6.50 3.24
CA SER A 319 -8.91 7.34 4.40
C SER A 319 -8.63 8.82 4.08
N ARG A 320 -8.22 9.15 2.85
CA ARG A 320 -8.03 10.53 2.35
C ARG A 320 -9.32 11.36 2.34
N ARG A 321 -10.51 10.74 2.42
CA ARG A 321 -11.77 11.45 2.69
C ARG A 321 -11.81 12.10 4.07
N VAL A 322 -11.09 11.55 5.05
CA VAL A 322 -11.00 12.10 6.42
C VAL A 322 -9.99 13.24 6.46
N GLY A 323 -10.50 14.46 6.55
CA GLY A 323 -9.69 15.69 6.53
C GLY A 323 -9.38 16.19 5.12
N SER A 324 -10.16 15.76 4.11
CA SER A 324 -10.06 16.28 2.74
C SER A 324 -10.40 17.77 2.67
N ARG A 325 -10.22 18.37 1.48
CA ARG A 325 -10.68 19.73 1.19
C ARG A 325 -12.19 19.87 1.48
N PRO A 326 -12.67 21.04 1.97
CA PRO A 326 -14.09 21.28 2.20
C PRO A 326 -14.95 20.96 0.98
N SER A 327 -16.07 20.29 1.21
CA SER A 327 -16.96 19.75 0.17
C SER A 327 -18.06 20.71 -0.30
N SER A 328 -18.28 21.82 0.40
CA SER A 328 -19.38 22.76 0.08
C SER A 328 -18.96 23.84 -0.91
N SER A 329 -19.85 24.16 -1.85
CA SER A 329 -19.75 25.36 -2.68
C SER A 329 -20.11 26.62 -1.87
N ILE A 330 -19.43 27.73 -2.18
CA ILE A 330 -19.70 29.05 -1.61
C ILE A 330 -20.64 29.81 -2.55
N THR A 331 -21.66 30.47 -1.98
CA THR A 331 -22.47 31.44 -2.73
C THR A 331 -21.97 32.85 -2.44
N LEU A 332 -21.45 33.53 -3.46
CA LEU A 332 -20.97 34.91 -3.36
C LEU A 332 -22.07 35.90 -3.76
N ASN A 333 -22.14 37.04 -3.07
CA ASN A 333 -22.89 38.19 -3.55
C ASN A 333 -22.11 38.92 -4.66
N THR A 334 -22.78 39.79 -5.43
CA THR A 334 -22.18 40.53 -6.56
C THR A 334 -20.88 41.27 -6.21
N ASN A 335 -20.75 41.74 -4.96
CA ASN A 335 -19.62 42.52 -4.48
C ASN A 335 -18.69 41.72 -3.55
N GLU A 336 -18.67 40.39 -3.65
CA GLU A 336 -17.86 39.52 -2.80
C GLU A 336 -16.87 38.66 -3.60
N GLU A 337 -15.70 38.43 -3.00
CA GLU A 337 -14.69 37.52 -3.50
C GLU A 337 -14.18 36.60 -2.39
N ILE A 338 -13.64 35.44 -2.77
CA ILE A 338 -13.01 34.52 -1.82
C ILE A 338 -11.61 35.05 -1.51
N HIS A 339 -11.41 35.53 -0.27
CA HIS A 339 -10.11 35.99 0.20
C HIS A 339 -9.23 34.84 0.69
N HIS A 340 -9.83 33.80 1.29
CA HIS A 340 -9.13 32.60 1.69
C HIS A 340 -10.07 31.40 1.74
N PHE A 341 -9.73 30.35 1.00
CA PHE A 341 -10.39 29.05 1.06
C PHE A 341 -9.45 28.03 1.72
N PRO A 342 -9.87 27.34 2.79
CA PRO A 342 -9.03 26.33 3.43
C PRO A 342 -8.78 25.13 2.51
N GLU A 343 -7.51 24.74 2.38
CA GLU A 343 -7.12 23.58 1.55
C GLU A 343 -7.45 22.23 2.20
N GLN A 344 -7.56 22.18 3.54
CA GLN A 344 -7.80 20.96 4.29
C GLN A 344 -8.71 21.19 5.49
N VAL A 345 -9.46 20.16 5.87
CA VAL A 345 -10.30 20.14 7.06
C VAL A 345 -9.52 19.53 8.23
N LYS A 346 -9.48 20.22 9.38
CA LYS A 346 -8.73 19.76 10.55
C LYS A 346 -9.36 18.52 11.18
N VAL A 347 -8.60 17.44 11.28
CA VAL A 347 -8.96 16.24 12.06
C VAL A 347 -8.72 16.52 13.54
N ILE A 348 -9.74 16.33 14.38
CA ILE A 348 -9.67 16.56 15.83
C ILE A 348 -9.09 15.33 16.53
N ASN A 349 -9.62 14.16 16.21
CA ASN A 349 -9.18 12.86 16.70
C ASN A 349 -9.49 11.76 15.69
N ALA A 350 -8.79 10.66 15.82
CA ALA A 350 -9.17 9.40 15.20
C ALA A 350 -8.85 8.23 16.14
N ILE A 351 -9.73 7.23 16.15
CA ILE A 351 -9.67 6.07 17.04
C ILE A 351 -9.99 4.82 16.23
N LYS A 352 -9.24 3.74 16.47
CA LYS A 352 -9.49 2.40 15.96
C LYS A 352 -9.48 1.41 17.11
N VAL A 353 -10.45 0.53 17.16
CA VAL A 353 -10.41 -0.67 17.99
C VAL A 353 -10.54 -1.85 17.06
N SER A 354 -9.51 -2.70 17.01
CA SER A 354 -9.52 -3.86 16.11
C SER A 354 -8.85 -5.06 16.76
N GLY A 355 -9.28 -6.25 16.33
CA GLY A 355 -8.74 -7.50 16.85
C GLY A 355 -9.48 -8.72 16.35
N ARG A 356 -8.85 -9.88 16.49
CA ARG A 356 -9.42 -11.18 16.08
C ARG A 356 -9.30 -12.20 17.19
N THR A 357 -10.42 -12.85 17.52
CA THR A 357 -10.46 -13.92 18.52
C THR A 357 -9.78 -15.19 18.00
N LYS A 358 -9.41 -16.09 18.93
CA LYS A 358 -8.84 -17.42 18.61
C LYS A 358 -9.72 -18.28 17.69
N ASN A 359 -11.04 -18.03 17.66
CA ASN A 359 -11.98 -18.75 16.80
C ASN A 359 -12.21 -18.04 15.45
N GLY A 360 -11.38 -17.07 15.08
CA GLY A 360 -11.42 -16.39 13.79
C GLY A 360 -12.39 -15.20 13.70
N LEU A 361 -13.16 -14.87 14.74
CA LEU A 361 -14.02 -13.68 14.74
C LEU A 361 -13.20 -12.41 14.93
N GLY A 362 -13.08 -11.62 13.88
CA GLY A 362 -12.54 -10.26 13.81
C GLY A 362 -13.62 -9.22 14.06
N ILE A 363 -13.32 -8.20 14.86
CA ILE A 363 -14.19 -7.03 15.06
C ILE A 363 -13.32 -5.78 14.93
N GLY A 364 -13.77 -4.84 14.10
CA GLY A 364 -13.13 -3.56 13.86
C GLY A 364 -14.12 -2.41 14.05
N VAL A 365 -13.73 -1.39 14.80
CA VAL A 365 -14.46 -0.13 14.94
C VAL A 365 -13.51 1.03 14.69
N PHE A 366 -13.81 1.87 13.71
CA PHE A 366 -13.07 3.10 13.43
C PHE A 366 -14.00 4.29 13.67
N ASN A 367 -13.45 5.36 14.26
CA ASN A 367 -14.10 6.63 14.40
C ASN A 367 -13.12 7.78 14.14
N ALA A 368 -13.53 8.80 13.38
CA ALA A 368 -12.81 10.05 13.26
C ALA A 368 -13.76 11.24 13.28
N ILE A 369 -13.31 12.35 13.86
CA ILE A 369 -14.08 13.60 13.93
C ILE A 369 -13.28 14.72 13.30
N THR A 370 -13.91 15.47 12.41
CA THR A 370 -13.34 16.67 11.82
C THR A 370 -13.99 17.94 12.37
N GLY A 371 -13.21 19.01 12.43
CA GLY A 371 -13.65 20.30 12.93
C GLY A 371 -14.39 21.13 11.88
N LYS A 372 -15.21 22.07 12.37
CA LYS A 372 -15.86 23.08 11.51
C LYS A 372 -14.81 23.92 10.79
N THR A 373 -14.95 24.04 9.47
CA THR A 373 -14.03 24.79 8.62
C THR A 373 -14.77 25.93 7.95
N LYS A 374 -14.15 27.12 7.95
CA LYS A 374 -14.75 28.34 7.41
C LYS A 374 -13.85 28.99 6.38
N ALA A 375 -14.44 29.40 5.25
CA ALA A 375 -13.78 30.27 4.28
C ALA A 375 -13.95 31.75 4.68
N LYS A 376 -12.96 32.58 4.33
CA LYS A 376 -13.03 34.04 4.49
C LYS A 376 -13.41 34.66 3.16
N ILE A 377 -14.49 35.42 3.17
CA ILE A 377 -15.02 36.13 2.00
C ILE A 377 -14.85 37.62 2.26
N ARG A 378 -14.30 38.34 1.29
CA ARG A 378 -14.06 39.79 1.35
C ARG A 378 -15.09 40.50 0.49
N ASN A 379 -15.72 41.52 1.06
CA ASN A 379 -16.55 42.45 0.30
C ASN A 379 -15.62 43.46 -0.41
N THR A 380 -15.72 43.54 -1.74
CA THR A 380 -14.84 44.33 -2.61
C THR A 380 -15.05 45.84 -2.49
N GLU A 381 -16.22 46.30 -2.04
CA GLU A 381 -16.54 47.72 -1.85
C GLU A 381 -16.15 48.25 -0.47
N THR A 382 -16.39 47.45 0.58
CA THR A 382 -16.20 47.87 1.98
C THR A 382 -14.92 47.34 2.63
N ASN A 383 -14.21 46.43 1.95
CA ASN A 383 -13.08 45.66 2.50
C ASN A 383 -13.37 44.89 3.80
N THR A 384 -14.65 44.70 4.15
CA THR A 384 -15.05 43.90 5.31
C THR A 384 -15.00 42.41 4.97
N THR A 385 -14.58 41.59 5.93
CA THR A 385 -14.51 40.13 5.76
C THR A 385 -15.60 39.41 6.55
N ARG A 386 -16.29 38.45 5.94
CA ARG A 386 -17.19 37.51 6.62
C ARG A 386 -16.66 36.08 6.55
N ASN A 387 -17.02 35.27 7.54
CA ASN A 387 -16.69 33.84 7.54
C ASN A 387 -17.91 33.04 7.09
N GLU A 388 -17.73 32.15 6.12
CA GLU A 388 -18.76 31.21 5.65
C GLU A 388 -18.38 29.77 6.01
N LEU A 389 -19.33 28.99 6.51
CA LEU A 389 -19.10 27.59 6.87
C LEU A 389 -19.04 26.75 5.58
N VAL A 390 -17.86 26.19 5.28
CA VAL A 390 -17.63 25.35 4.09
C VAL A 390 -17.54 23.87 4.41
N GLU A 391 -17.26 23.51 5.67
CA GLU A 391 -17.39 22.14 6.17
C GLU A 391 -17.91 22.18 7.61
N PRO A 392 -18.98 21.44 7.94
CA PRO A 392 -19.46 21.32 9.31
C PRO A 392 -18.55 20.40 10.15
N LEU A 393 -18.92 20.20 11.41
CA LEU A 393 -18.38 19.07 12.17
C LEU A 393 -18.91 17.78 11.53
N ALA A 394 -18.01 16.88 11.15
CA ALA A 394 -18.34 15.58 10.59
C ALA A 394 -17.81 14.44 11.46
N ASN A 395 -18.56 13.36 11.50
CA ASN A 395 -18.25 12.14 12.22
C ASN A 395 -18.23 10.96 11.24
N TYR A 396 -17.07 10.31 11.13
CA TYR A 396 -16.80 9.19 10.23
C TYR A 396 -16.71 7.92 11.06
N ASN A 397 -17.47 6.89 10.70
CA ASN A 397 -17.55 5.63 11.43
C ASN A 397 -17.40 4.45 10.48
N ILE A 398 -16.69 3.42 10.94
CA ILE A 398 -16.66 2.11 10.26
C ILE A 398 -16.86 1.03 11.32
N LEU A 399 -17.73 0.08 11.02
CA LEU A 399 -17.92 -1.14 11.79
C LEU A 399 -17.67 -2.34 10.90
N VAL A 400 -16.85 -3.27 11.38
CA VAL A 400 -16.51 -4.51 10.67
C VAL A 400 -16.69 -5.67 11.62
N VAL A 401 -17.37 -6.71 11.15
CA VAL A 401 -17.43 -8.03 11.78
C VAL A 401 -17.03 -9.05 10.73
N ASP A 402 -15.95 -9.78 10.97
CA ASP A 402 -15.36 -10.69 10.00
C ASP A 402 -15.13 -12.06 10.63
N GLN A 403 -15.78 -13.10 10.13
CA GLN A 403 -15.61 -14.46 10.63
C GLN A 403 -14.72 -15.27 9.68
N GLN A 404 -13.48 -15.50 10.08
CA GLN A 404 -12.58 -16.42 9.40
C GLN A 404 -12.79 -17.87 9.85
N PHE A 405 -12.68 -18.81 8.93
CA PHE A 405 -12.76 -20.24 9.18
C PHE A 405 -12.03 -21.01 8.09
N ASN A 406 -11.77 -22.30 8.32
CA ASN A 406 -11.10 -23.16 7.33
C ASN A 406 -9.73 -22.60 6.85
N GLN A 407 -9.02 -21.87 7.72
CA GLN A 407 -7.73 -21.19 7.49
C GLN A 407 -7.79 -20.03 6.49
N ASN A 408 -8.44 -20.22 5.34
CA ASN A 408 -8.42 -19.28 4.20
C ASN A 408 -9.84 -18.95 3.69
N SER A 409 -10.84 -18.94 4.57
CA SER A 409 -12.20 -18.52 4.22
C SER A 409 -12.70 -17.48 5.21
N SER A 410 -13.49 -16.53 4.73
CA SER A 410 -14.12 -15.50 5.55
C SER A 410 -15.52 -15.14 5.08
N VAL A 411 -16.34 -14.73 6.04
CA VAL A 411 -17.59 -14.01 5.79
C VAL A 411 -17.56 -12.73 6.61
N SER A 412 -17.76 -11.59 5.96
CA SER A 412 -17.63 -10.27 6.58
C SER A 412 -18.89 -9.44 6.41
N LEU A 413 -19.21 -8.65 7.43
CA LEU A 413 -20.14 -7.54 7.37
C LEU A 413 -19.34 -6.26 7.65
N ILE A 414 -19.41 -5.30 6.73
CA ILE A 414 -18.83 -3.97 6.90
C ILE A 414 -19.93 -2.91 6.75
N ASN A 415 -19.86 -1.87 7.58
CA ASN A 415 -20.69 -0.69 7.46
C ASN A 415 -19.83 0.56 7.61
N THR A 416 -20.01 1.53 6.72
CA THR A 416 -19.39 2.85 6.78
C THR A 416 -20.46 3.91 6.89
N ASN A 417 -20.28 4.87 7.79
CA ASN A 417 -21.23 5.95 8.02
C ASN A 417 -20.52 7.30 8.17
N VAL A 418 -21.02 8.30 7.46
CA VAL A 418 -20.60 9.70 7.60
C VAL A 418 -21.82 10.51 7.97
N THR A 419 -21.72 11.21 9.10
CA THR A 419 -22.76 12.11 9.61
C THR A 419 -22.19 13.49 9.84
N ARG A 420 -22.88 14.51 9.35
CA ARG A 420 -22.46 15.91 9.38
C ARG A 420 -23.48 16.75 10.13
N SER A 421 -22.98 17.70 10.92
CA SER A 421 -23.86 18.59 11.69
C SER A 421 -24.58 19.59 10.77
N GLY A 422 -25.91 19.55 10.75
CA GLY A 422 -26.76 20.48 9.97
C GLY A 422 -27.37 19.81 8.73
N HIS A 423 -27.71 20.60 7.72
CA HIS A 423 -28.27 20.10 6.45
C HIS A 423 -27.17 19.92 5.39
N PHE A 424 -26.30 18.94 5.64
CA PHE A 424 -25.24 18.53 4.73
C PHE A 424 -25.52 17.13 4.18
N ARG A 425 -24.75 16.72 3.17
CA ARG A 425 -24.79 15.37 2.65
C ARG A 425 -24.33 14.40 3.74
N ASP A 426 -25.07 13.33 3.96
CA ASP A 426 -24.71 12.21 4.85
C ASP A 426 -24.75 10.91 4.05
N ALA A 427 -24.00 9.90 4.48
CA ALA A 427 -23.98 8.61 3.79
C ALA A 427 -23.90 7.43 4.75
N ASN A 428 -24.53 6.33 4.36
CA ASN A 428 -24.42 5.04 5.01
C ASN A 428 -24.29 3.94 3.96
N VAL A 429 -23.20 3.18 4.00
CA VAL A 429 -22.93 2.07 3.07
C VAL A 429 -22.74 0.79 3.87
N THR A 430 -23.37 -0.30 3.43
CA THR A 430 -23.25 -1.62 4.06
C THR A 430 -22.84 -2.64 3.02
N GLY A 431 -21.83 -3.44 3.33
CA GLY A 431 -21.34 -4.54 2.51
C GLY A 431 -21.40 -5.88 3.25
N VAL A 432 -21.83 -6.93 2.55
CA VAL A 432 -21.73 -8.33 2.99
C VAL A 432 -20.81 -9.04 2.01
N LEU A 433 -19.74 -9.63 2.53
CA LEU A 433 -18.65 -10.20 1.73
C LEU A 433 -18.44 -11.67 2.11
N ALA A 434 -18.10 -12.51 1.15
CA ALA A 434 -17.73 -13.89 1.36
C ALA A 434 -16.54 -14.25 0.45
N ASP A 435 -15.50 -14.81 1.05
CA ASP A 435 -14.33 -15.37 0.37
C ASP A 435 -14.20 -16.81 0.85
N LEU A 436 -14.51 -17.76 -0.02
CA LEU A 436 -14.71 -19.16 0.34
C LEU A 436 -13.74 -20.06 -0.42
N THR A 437 -12.65 -20.42 0.25
CA THR A 437 -11.67 -21.37 -0.27
C THR A 437 -11.95 -22.80 0.19
N THR A 438 -11.81 -23.78 -0.72
CA THR A 438 -11.94 -25.20 -0.36
C THR A 438 -10.89 -25.62 0.67
N LYS A 439 -11.17 -26.64 1.51
CA LYS A 439 -10.21 -27.16 2.50
C LYS A 439 -8.83 -27.56 1.95
N LYS A 440 -8.76 -27.85 0.64
CA LYS A 440 -7.52 -28.22 -0.04
C LYS A 440 -6.81 -27.02 -0.69
N ASN A 441 -7.34 -25.80 -0.53
CA ASN A 441 -6.86 -24.58 -1.17
C ASN A 441 -6.79 -24.70 -2.71
N THR A 442 -7.81 -25.32 -3.33
CA THR A 442 -7.83 -25.58 -4.78
C THR A 442 -8.71 -24.64 -5.57
N TYR A 443 -9.89 -24.32 -5.02
CA TYR A 443 -10.88 -23.46 -5.65
C TYR A 443 -11.32 -22.42 -4.64
N ASN A 444 -11.67 -21.25 -5.16
CA ASN A 444 -12.14 -20.11 -4.40
C ASN A 444 -13.45 -19.59 -5.03
N LEU A 445 -14.35 -19.12 -4.17
CA LEU A 445 -15.56 -18.40 -4.54
C LEU A 445 -15.58 -17.07 -3.77
N GLU A 446 -15.60 -15.97 -4.50
CA GLU A 446 -15.72 -14.60 -4.01
C GLU A 446 -17.15 -14.09 -4.27
N ALA A 447 -17.76 -13.45 -3.27
CA ALA A 447 -19.05 -12.81 -3.40
C ALA A 447 -19.12 -11.55 -2.52
N GLU A 448 -19.38 -10.40 -3.13
CA GLU A 448 -19.58 -9.14 -2.44
C GLU A 448 -20.93 -8.54 -2.80
N ILE A 449 -21.69 -8.05 -1.82
CA ILE A 449 -22.97 -7.36 -2.05
C ILE A 449 -22.95 -6.09 -1.21
N LYS A 450 -23.11 -4.93 -1.86
CA LYS A 450 -22.99 -3.61 -1.26
C LYS A 450 -24.25 -2.78 -1.53
N MET A 451 -24.67 -2.00 -0.53
CA MET A 451 -25.78 -1.05 -0.63
C MET A 451 -25.34 0.29 -0.06
N SER A 452 -25.57 1.36 -0.80
CA SER A 452 -25.34 2.75 -0.39
C SER A 452 -26.67 3.47 -0.15
N ASN A 453 -26.72 4.32 0.86
CA ASN A 453 -27.78 5.29 1.10
C ASN A 453 -27.15 6.67 1.31
N VAL A 454 -27.34 7.56 0.35
CA VAL A 454 -26.84 8.94 0.40
C VAL A 454 -28.00 9.88 0.67
N ASN A 455 -27.95 10.59 1.80
CA ASN A 455 -28.95 11.58 2.18
C ASN A 455 -28.54 12.95 1.61
N LEU A 456 -29.21 13.36 0.55
CA LEU A 456 -29.05 14.66 -0.09
C LEU A 456 -30.12 15.64 0.41
N LYS A 457 -29.96 16.93 0.10
CA LYS A 457 -30.98 17.94 0.36
C LYS A 457 -32.31 17.65 -0.35
N SER A 458 -32.26 16.94 -1.48
CA SER A 458 -33.42 16.56 -2.31
C SER A 458 -34.12 15.28 -1.85
N GLY A 459 -33.51 14.50 -0.94
CA GLY A 459 -33.99 13.18 -0.51
C GLY A 459 -32.87 12.16 -0.39
N THR A 460 -33.22 10.94 0.02
CA THR A 460 -32.28 9.81 0.08
C THR A 460 -32.21 9.09 -1.26
N GLU A 461 -31.01 8.88 -1.75
CA GLU A 461 -30.72 8.05 -2.91
C GLU A 461 -30.11 6.71 -2.47
N THR A 462 -30.65 5.59 -2.96
CA THR A 462 -30.21 4.24 -2.64
C THR A 462 -29.70 3.56 -3.90
N GLY A 463 -28.50 2.99 -3.83
CA GLY A 463 -27.90 2.23 -4.93
C GLY A 463 -27.20 0.95 -4.47
N TYR A 464 -27.00 0.04 -5.41
CA TYR A 464 -26.54 -1.33 -5.18
C TYR A 464 -25.35 -1.69 -6.08
N SER A 465 -24.44 -2.49 -5.52
CA SER A 465 -23.33 -3.10 -6.23
C SER A 465 -23.12 -4.54 -5.78
N TYR A 466 -22.63 -5.39 -6.67
CA TYR A 466 -22.16 -6.72 -6.31
C TYR A 466 -20.97 -7.16 -7.16
N GLU A 467 -20.22 -8.11 -6.62
CA GLU A 467 -19.16 -8.83 -7.31
C GLU A 467 -19.31 -10.33 -7.04
N LEU A 468 -19.11 -11.15 -8.08
CA LEU A 468 -19.10 -12.60 -7.98
C LEU A 468 -17.89 -13.13 -8.76
N GLY A 469 -17.03 -13.90 -8.10
CA GLY A 469 -15.80 -14.45 -8.68
C GLY A 469 -15.66 -15.95 -8.38
N PHE A 470 -15.17 -16.72 -9.36
CA PHE A 470 -14.81 -18.12 -9.17
C PHE A 470 -13.42 -18.41 -9.74
N SER A 471 -12.59 -19.05 -8.92
CA SER A 471 -11.15 -19.13 -9.19
C SER A 471 -10.61 -20.54 -8.94
N LYS A 472 -9.67 -21.01 -9.77
CA LYS A 472 -8.76 -22.11 -9.43
C LYS A 472 -7.43 -21.52 -9.00
N VAL A 473 -7.10 -21.64 -7.71
CA VAL A 473 -5.95 -20.98 -7.06
C VAL A 473 -4.76 -21.91 -6.81
N PHE A 474 -4.79 -23.13 -7.35
CA PHE A 474 -3.77 -24.17 -7.11
C PHE A 474 -3.07 -24.66 -8.37
N GLY A 475 -1.78 -24.98 -8.24
CA GLY A 475 -0.95 -25.58 -9.29
C GLY A 475 -0.52 -24.57 -10.36
N ASN A 476 0.20 -25.04 -11.38
CA ASN A 476 0.77 -24.19 -12.43
C ASN A 476 -0.29 -23.45 -13.25
N TRP A 477 -1.40 -24.12 -13.58
CA TRP A 477 -2.52 -23.56 -14.32
C TRP A 477 -3.57 -23.01 -13.35
N GLN A 478 -3.84 -21.71 -13.44
CA GLN A 478 -4.83 -21.01 -12.63
C GLN A 478 -5.79 -20.24 -13.54
N TYR A 479 -7.01 -19.99 -13.08
CA TYR A 479 -7.98 -19.21 -13.83
C TYR A 479 -8.96 -18.53 -12.88
N TRP A 480 -9.59 -17.46 -13.37
CA TRP A 480 -10.64 -16.72 -12.70
C TRP A 480 -11.75 -16.39 -13.71
N ILE A 481 -12.99 -16.41 -13.25
CA ILE A 481 -14.15 -15.90 -13.98
C ILE A 481 -14.98 -15.08 -13.01
N GLY A 482 -15.39 -13.89 -13.42
CA GLY A 482 -16.20 -13.05 -12.55
C GLY A 482 -17.15 -12.11 -13.27
N HIS A 483 -18.07 -11.57 -12.47
CA HIS A 483 -19.04 -10.54 -12.85
C HIS A 483 -19.07 -9.44 -11.79
N GLU A 484 -18.85 -8.21 -12.23
CA GLU A 484 -18.87 -7.01 -11.40
C GLU A 484 -20.03 -6.10 -11.85
N TYR A 485 -20.79 -5.58 -10.91
CA TYR A 485 -21.98 -4.78 -11.17
C TYR A 485 -22.10 -3.60 -10.20
N ALA A 486 -22.48 -2.45 -10.72
CA ALA A 486 -23.00 -1.32 -9.94
C ALA A 486 -24.12 -0.64 -10.72
N ASP A 487 -25.23 -0.33 -10.05
CA ASP A 487 -26.29 0.49 -10.66
C ASP A 487 -25.88 1.97 -10.79
N ASP A 488 -26.78 2.78 -11.36
CA ASP A 488 -26.57 4.20 -11.62
C ASP A 488 -26.75 5.12 -10.40
N LYS A 489 -27.02 4.54 -9.22
CA LYS A 489 -27.24 5.25 -7.95
C LYS A 489 -26.23 4.88 -6.87
N TYR A 490 -25.45 3.83 -7.08
CA TYR A 490 -24.46 3.38 -6.12
C TYR A 490 -23.39 4.47 -5.95
N ASP A 491 -23.23 4.96 -4.72
CA ASP A 491 -22.33 6.05 -4.36
C ASP A 491 -21.70 5.79 -2.99
N ILE A 492 -20.37 5.62 -2.95
CA ILE A 492 -19.59 5.41 -1.71
C ILE A 492 -18.64 6.54 -1.37
N ASN A 493 -18.65 7.66 -2.11
CA ASN A 493 -17.57 8.66 -2.09
C ASN A 493 -17.45 9.47 -0.79
N ASP A 494 -18.37 9.33 0.16
CA ASP A 494 -18.26 9.98 1.48
C ASP A 494 -17.16 9.38 2.37
N LEU A 495 -16.90 8.08 2.24
CA LEU A 495 -15.82 7.41 2.98
C LEU A 495 -15.03 6.39 2.15
N GLY A 496 -15.54 5.96 0.99
CA GLY A 496 -14.84 5.15 0.00
C GLY A 496 -14.35 5.97 -1.20
N GLN A 497 -13.87 5.25 -2.22
CA GLN A 497 -13.48 5.81 -3.50
C GLN A 497 -14.26 5.11 -4.61
N GLN A 498 -14.89 5.89 -5.48
CA GLN A 498 -15.59 5.39 -6.64
C GLN A 498 -15.47 6.39 -7.78
N ASP A 499 -14.77 5.97 -8.83
CA ASP A 499 -14.59 6.79 -10.03
C ASP A 499 -15.88 6.81 -10.86
N ARG A 500 -16.54 5.66 -10.99
CA ARG A 500 -17.79 5.52 -11.77
C ARG A 500 -18.80 4.59 -11.12
N ASN A 501 -20.07 4.81 -11.45
CA ASN A 501 -21.16 3.87 -11.23
C ASN A 501 -21.68 3.35 -12.57
N ASN A 502 -22.82 2.68 -12.58
CA ASN A 502 -23.53 2.24 -13.78
C ASN A 502 -22.72 1.31 -14.71
N PHE A 503 -22.32 0.14 -14.21
CA PHE A 503 -21.61 -0.85 -15.01
C PHE A 503 -22.04 -2.29 -14.73
N SER A 504 -21.79 -3.17 -15.71
CA SER A 504 -22.02 -4.61 -15.64
C SER A 504 -20.95 -5.30 -16.50
N ASN A 505 -19.86 -5.71 -15.85
CA ASN A 505 -18.64 -6.14 -16.51
C ASN A 505 -18.38 -7.63 -16.24
N PHE A 506 -18.08 -8.38 -17.28
CA PHE A 506 -17.70 -9.79 -17.18
C PHE A 506 -16.22 -9.93 -17.51
N GLY A 507 -15.50 -10.70 -16.70
CA GLY A 507 -14.08 -10.95 -16.89
C GLY A 507 -13.73 -12.44 -16.84
N VAL A 508 -12.75 -12.83 -17.64
CA VAL A 508 -12.14 -14.17 -17.61
C VAL A 508 -10.63 -14.01 -17.67
N GLU A 509 -9.92 -14.66 -16.76
CA GLU A 509 -8.46 -14.68 -16.70
C GLU A 509 -7.95 -16.12 -16.66
N GLY A 510 -6.85 -16.39 -17.36
CA GLY A 510 -6.12 -17.66 -17.28
C GLY A 510 -4.62 -17.42 -17.18
N SER A 511 -3.95 -18.12 -16.27
CA SER A 511 -2.49 -18.01 -16.10
C SER A 511 -1.78 -19.36 -15.98
N TYR A 512 -0.51 -19.36 -16.38
CA TYR A 512 0.43 -20.44 -16.20
C TYR A 512 1.71 -19.93 -15.54
N ARG A 513 2.07 -20.50 -14.39
CA ARG A 513 3.30 -20.17 -13.65
C ARG A 513 4.13 -21.39 -13.28
N ILE A 514 5.43 -21.21 -13.11
CA ILE A 514 6.32 -22.22 -12.51
C ILE A 514 6.60 -21.89 -11.04
N PHE A 515 6.78 -22.93 -10.23
CA PHE A 515 7.14 -22.82 -8.81
C PHE A 515 8.58 -23.26 -8.53
N GLU A 516 9.23 -23.91 -9.50
CA GLU A 516 10.61 -24.37 -9.41
C GLU A 516 11.41 -23.90 -10.64
N PRO A 517 12.72 -23.63 -10.51
CA PRO A 517 13.55 -23.14 -11.59
C PRO A 517 13.57 -24.12 -12.77
N THR A 518 13.22 -23.64 -13.96
CA THR A 518 13.14 -24.46 -15.17
C THR A 518 14.01 -23.86 -16.27
N GLY A 519 14.98 -24.63 -16.79
CA GLY A 519 15.91 -24.16 -17.82
C GLY A 519 16.74 -22.96 -17.33
N ILE A 520 16.61 -21.81 -18.01
CA ILE A 520 17.29 -20.55 -17.67
C ILE A 520 16.52 -19.67 -16.68
N PHE A 521 15.27 -20.03 -16.35
CA PHE A 521 14.39 -19.23 -15.50
C PHE A 521 14.43 -19.70 -14.04
N ASN A 522 14.40 -18.75 -13.13
CA ASN A 522 14.02 -18.98 -11.74
C ASN A 522 12.49 -19.04 -11.62
N THR A 523 11.80 -18.07 -12.23
CA THR A 523 10.34 -17.97 -12.26
C THR A 523 9.90 -17.43 -13.62
N TYR A 524 8.70 -17.80 -14.04
CA TYR A 524 7.96 -17.08 -15.08
C TYR A 524 6.46 -17.29 -14.90
N ASN A 525 5.70 -16.33 -15.40
CA ASN A 525 4.24 -16.35 -15.44
C ASN A 525 3.78 -15.86 -16.81
N PHE A 526 2.86 -16.60 -17.41
CA PHE A 526 2.08 -16.19 -18.56
C PHE A 526 0.64 -15.96 -18.11
N ASN A 527 0.04 -14.86 -18.52
CA ASN A 527 -1.34 -14.50 -18.18
C ASN A 527 -2.08 -14.06 -19.45
N GLY A 528 -3.38 -14.37 -19.54
CA GLY A 528 -4.27 -13.83 -20.55
C GLY A 528 -5.63 -13.50 -19.95
N TRP A 529 -6.26 -12.45 -20.47
CA TRP A 529 -7.54 -11.96 -19.97
C TRP A 529 -8.48 -11.52 -21.10
N ILE A 530 -9.77 -11.57 -20.80
CA ILE A 530 -10.87 -11.10 -21.64
C ILE A 530 -11.88 -10.37 -20.77
N ASP A 531 -12.16 -9.12 -21.11
CA ASP A 531 -13.15 -8.27 -20.45
C ASP A 531 -14.27 -7.92 -21.43
N TYR A 532 -15.51 -8.03 -20.98
CA TYR A 532 -16.72 -7.62 -21.69
C TYR A 532 -17.51 -6.62 -20.83
N ASN A 533 -17.54 -5.36 -21.27
CA ASN A 533 -18.02 -4.23 -20.49
C ASN A 533 -19.38 -3.72 -20.99
N ARG A 534 -20.22 -3.31 -20.04
CA ARG A 534 -21.55 -2.75 -20.32
C ARG A 534 -21.92 -1.70 -19.28
N LEU A 535 -22.86 -0.83 -19.63
CA LEU A 535 -23.64 -0.07 -18.66
C LEU A 535 -24.64 -1.01 -17.98
N SER A 536 -24.94 -0.77 -16.70
CA SER A 536 -26.02 -1.47 -16.00
C SER A 536 -27.40 -0.99 -16.51
N ASN A 537 -27.59 0.32 -16.57
CA ASN A 537 -28.75 1.01 -17.09
C ASN A 537 -28.29 1.96 -18.23
N PRO A 538 -28.76 1.80 -19.50
CA PRO A 538 -29.87 0.96 -19.98
C PRO A 538 -29.43 -0.44 -20.46
N ASN A 539 -28.43 -1.06 -19.84
CA ASN A 539 -27.92 -2.39 -20.20
C ASN A 539 -27.26 -2.45 -21.60
N THR A 540 -26.46 -1.43 -21.93
CA THR A 540 -25.84 -1.27 -23.26
C THR A 540 -24.36 -1.66 -23.25
N TYR A 541 -23.89 -2.29 -24.32
CA TYR A 541 -22.48 -2.62 -24.52
C TYR A 541 -21.60 -1.37 -24.60
N THR A 542 -20.47 -1.37 -23.87
CA THR A 542 -19.51 -0.25 -23.86
C THR A 542 -18.14 -0.62 -24.40
N GLY A 543 -17.73 -1.89 -24.33
CA GLY A 543 -16.42 -2.25 -24.85
C GLY A 543 -15.97 -3.67 -24.55
N ASN A 544 -14.88 -4.07 -25.19
CA ASN A 544 -14.18 -5.32 -24.95
C ASN A 544 -12.68 -5.05 -24.84
N ARG A 545 -12.00 -5.82 -24.00
CA ARG A 545 -10.54 -5.84 -23.95
C ARG A 545 -10.05 -7.28 -23.92
N LEU A 546 -9.03 -7.58 -24.68
CA LEU A 546 -8.33 -8.86 -24.62
C LEU A 546 -6.85 -8.58 -24.47
N GLY A 547 -6.13 -9.36 -23.68
CA GLY A 547 -4.69 -9.18 -23.59
C GLY A 547 -3.95 -10.43 -23.14
N LEU A 548 -2.64 -10.36 -23.34
CA LEU A 548 -1.67 -11.36 -22.94
C LEU A 548 -0.50 -10.65 -22.25
N ALA A 549 0.01 -11.25 -21.18
CA ALA A 549 1.18 -10.76 -20.46
C ALA A 549 2.15 -11.90 -20.18
N PHE A 550 3.44 -11.58 -20.20
CA PHE A 550 4.52 -12.46 -19.78
C PHE A 550 5.45 -11.71 -18.83
N SER A 551 5.87 -12.39 -17.76
CA SER A 551 6.93 -11.92 -16.86
C SER A 551 7.83 -13.09 -16.50
N GLY A 552 9.15 -12.89 -16.54
CA GLY A 552 10.13 -13.91 -16.20
C GLY A 552 11.35 -13.34 -15.49
N GLN A 553 11.91 -14.12 -14.57
CA GLN A 553 13.19 -13.87 -13.94
C GLN A 553 14.18 -14.98 -14.31
N LEU A 554 15.32 -14.59 -14.86
CA LEU A 554 16.42 -15.51 -15.18
C LEU A 554 17.18 -15.94 -13.92
N LYS A 555 17.91 -17.07 -14.00
CA LYS A 555 18.86 -17.50 -12.97
C LYS A 555 19.98 -16.49 -12.69
N SER A 556 20.27 -15.63 -13.66
CA SER A 556 21.16 -14.47 -13.53
C SER A 556 20.52 -13.28 -12.80
N LEU A 557 19.28 -13.43 -12.33
CA LEU A 557 18.46 -12.43 -11.62
C LEU A 557 18.07 -11.21 -12.46
N HIS A 558 18.22 -11.30 -13.77
CA HIS A 558 17.64 -10.36 -14.72
C HIS A 558 16.15 -10.65 -14.89
N GLY A 559 15.30 -9.64 -14.74
CA GLY A 559 13.87 -9.70 -15.00
C GLY A 559 13.54 -9.12 -16.37
N PHE A 560 12.53 -9.67 -17.04
CA PHE A 560 11.96 -9.07 -18.23
C PHE A 560 10.53 -9.54 -18.44
N GLY A 561 9.78 -8.76 -19.21
CA GLY A 561 8.41 -9.09 -19.53
C GLY A 561 7.78 -8.06 -20.44
N GLY A 562 6.48 -8.19 -20.57
CA GLY A 562 5.68 -7.29 -21.38
C GLY A 562 4.25 -7.78 -21.49
N ASP A 563 3.40 -6.90 -21.99
CA ASP A 563 2.02 -7.19 -22.28
C ASP A 563 1.59 -6.58 -23.60
N ILE A 564 0.52 -7.13 -24.14
CA ILE A 564 -0.16 -6.63 -25.32
C ILE A 564 -1.65 -6.76 -25.09
N SER A 565 -2.41 -5.70 -25.35
CA SER A 565 -3.86 -5.72 -25.24
C SER A 565 -4.53 -5.00 -26.40
N ILE A 566 -5.67 -5.54 -26.82
CA ILE A 566 -6.49 -5.01 -27.90
C ILE A 566 -7.88 -4.66 -27.40
N LYS A 567 -8.46 -3.60 -27.95
CA LYS A 567 -9.88 -3.27 -27.84
C LYS A 567 -10.50 -3.33 -29.24
N PRO A 568 -10.96 -4.52 -29.67
CA PRO A 568 -11.44 -4.72 -31.03
C PRO A 568 -12.80 -4.07 -31.26
N GLY A 569 -13.01 -3.49 -32.43
CA GLY A 569 -14.26 -2.85 -32.80
C GLY A 569 -14.58 -1.61 -31.95
N LYS A 570 -15.85 -1.21 -31.94
CA LYS A 570 -16.35 -0.01 -31.26
C LYS A 570 -16.29 -0.13 -29.75
N GLN A 571 -15.77 0.92 -29.14
CA GLN A 571 -15.77 1.22 -27.71
C GLN A 571 -16.59 2.50 -27.53
N TYR A 572 -17.47 2.52 -26.53
CA TYR A 572 -18.39 3.62 -26.24
C TYR A 572 -18.05 4.21 -24.88
N ASP A 573 -17.48 5.40 -24.89
CA ASP A 573 -17.12 6.13 -23.68
C ASP A 573 -18.22 7.12 -23.30
N TYR A 574 -19.01 6.77 -22.28
CA TYR A 574 -20.12 7.58 -21.77
C TYR A 574 -19.68 8.67 -20.77
N PHE A 575 -18.39 8.72 -20.40
CA PHE A 575 -17.89 9.65 -19.39
C PHE A 575 -17.08 10.79 -20.02
N GLU A 576 -16.36 10.53 -21.12
CA GLU A 576 -15.59 11.56 -21.81
C GLU A 576 -16.42 12.81 -22.19
N PRO A 577 -17.69 12.71 -22.65
CA PRO A 577 -18.50 13.88 -22.99
C PRO A 577 -18.94 14.77 -21.81
N ARG A 578 -18.82 14.30 -20.55
CA ARG A 578 -19.35 14.97 -19.34
C ARG A 578 -20.85 15.28 -19.37
N GLU A 579 -21.61 14.61 -20.22
CA GLU A 579 -23.08 14.76 -20.33
C GLU A 579 -23.76 13.39 -20.31
N ALA A 580 -24.76 13.24 -19.43
CA ALA A 580 -25.45 11.96 -19.24
C ALA A 580 -26.14 11.47 -20.53
N GLY A 581 -25.95 10.19 -20.85
CA GLY A 581 -26.55 9.55 -22.04
C GLY A 581 -25.80 9.80 -23.36
N ARG A 582 -24.87 10.76 -23.39
CA ARG A 582 -23.98 11.01 -24.52
C ARG A 582 -22.75 10.12 -24.41
N TYR A 583 -22.17 9.74 -25.55
CA TYR A 583 -20.97 8.90 -25.59
C TYR A 583 -20.06 9.28 -26.74
N PHE A 584 -18.77 9.01 -26.58
CA PHE A 584 -17.75 9.15 -27.61
C PHE A 584 -17.30 7.77 -28.10
N ILE A 585 -17.27 7.56 -29.42
CA ILE A 585 -16.83 6.30 -30.02
C ILE A 585 -15.33 6.32 -30.30
N SER A 586 -14.66 5.23 -29.94
CA SER A 586 -13.35 4.88 -30.48
C SER A 586 -13.29 3.43 -30.94
N GLU A 587 -12.38 3.09 -31.85
CA GLU A 587 -12.32 1.78 -32.51
C GLU A 587 -10.90 1.23 -32.57
N ASN A 588 -10.80 -0.10 -32.49
CA ASN A 588 -9.60 -0.88 -32.80
C ASN A 588 -8.33 -0.31 -32.15
N GLN A 589 -8.24 -0.41 -30.83
CA GLN A 589 -7.05 0.05 -30.11
C GLN A 589 -6.09 -1.11 -29.90
N LEU A 590 -4.80 -0.86 -30.07
CA LEU A 590 -3.72 -1.76 -29.67
C LEU A 590 -2.82 -1.02 -28.71
N GLU A 591 -2.59 -1.58 -27.53
CA GLU A 591 -1.62 -1.11 -26.55
C GLU A 591 -0.64 -2.24 -26.23
N GLY A 592 0.61 -1.89 -26.00
CA GLY A 592 1.62 -2.86 -25.59
C GLY A 592 2.74 -2.23 -24.80
N ASN A 593 3.41 -3.07 -24.02
CA ASN A 593 4.50 -2.71 -23.15
C ASN A 593 5.55 -3.81 -23.13
N ILE A 594 6.82 -3.41 -23.06
CA ILE A 594 7.93 -4.31 -22.74
C ILE A 594 8.80 -3.67 -21.66
N TRP A 595 9.34 -4.49 -20.77
CA TRP A 595 10.23 -4.03 -19.73
C TRP A 595 11.38 -4.99 -19.49
N PHE A 596 12.48 -4.43 -19.00
CA PHE A 596 13.67 -5.14 -18.59
C PHE A 596 14.18 -4.56 -17.28
N SER A 597 14.52 -5.44 -16.34
CA SER A 597 15.12 -5.10 -15.06
C SER A 597 16.44 -5.84 -14.92
N SER A 598 17.54 -5.10 -14.79
CA SER A 598 18.84 -5.71 -14.60
C SER A 598 19.00 -6.22 -13.16
N SER A 599 19.79 -7.27 -12.92
CA SER A 599 20.02 -7.76 -11.56
C SER A 599 20.49 -6.66 -10.60
N TYR A 600 19.70 -6.46 -9.55
CA TYR A 600 19.93 -5.50 -8.47
C TYR A 600 21.10 -5.84 -7.54
N ASN A 601 21.70 -7.02 -7.72
CA ASN A 601 22.88 -7.41 -6.95
C ASN A 601 24.12 -6.59 -7.34
N LYS A 602 24.11 -5.99 -8.54
CA LYS A 602 25.19 -5.17 -9.08
C LYS A 602 25.16 -3.77 -8.48
N LYS A 603 26.32 -3.09 -8.44
CA LYS A 603 26.40 -1.68 -8.00
C LYS A 603 25.62 -0.74 -8.92
N PHE A 604 25.63 -1.02 -10.22
CA PHE A 604 24.80 -0.35 -11.21
C PHE A 604 23.75 -1.34 -11.69
N ALA A 605 22.50 -0.92 -11.63
CA ALA A 605 21.38 -1.61 -12.26
C ALA A 605 20.53 -0.59 -13.03
N ILE A 606 19.73 -1.08 -13.96
CA ILE A 606 18.87 -0.27 -14.80
C ILE A 606 17.56 -1.00 -15.01
N ASP A 607 16.48 -0.23 -14.94
CA ASP A 607 15.16 -0.62 -15.36
C ASP A 607 14.79 0.19 -16.60
N VAL A 608 14.21 -0.48 -17.59
CA VAL A 608 13.76 0.14 -18.84
C VAL A 608 12.38 -0.37 -19.13
N ASN A 609 11.48 0.53 -19.50
CA ASN A 609 10.15 0.22 -19.95
C ASN A 609 9.85 1.00 -21.23
N ILE A 610 9.34 0.32 -22.24
CA ILE A 610 8.96 0.91 -23.53
C ILE A 610 7.55 0.42 -23.84
N GLY A 611 6.64 1.33 -24.11
CA GLY A 611 5.29 0.99 -24.48
C GLY A 611 4.67 2.00 -25.42
N GLY A 612 3.44 1.75 -25.78
CA GLY A 612 2.70 2.65 -26.65
C GLY A 612 1.32 2.13 -26.94
N LYS A 613 0.53 3.00 -27.55
CA LYS A 613 -0.83 2.71 -28.00
C LYS A 613 -1.06 3.31 -29.37
N THR A 614 -1.80 2.62 -30.22
CA THR A 614 -2.25 3.13 -31.50
C THR A 614 -3.73 2.81 -31.72
N TYR A 615 -4.40 3.64 -32.50
CA TYR A 615 -5.79 3.45 -32.93
C TYR A 615 -5.80 3.15 -34.42
N PHE A 616 -6.57 2.15 -34.82
CA PHE A 616 -6.77 1.81 -36.23
C PHE A 616 -8.14 2.31 -36.68
N GLU A 617 -8.23 3.62 -36.89
CA GLU A 617 -9.40 4.36 -37.36
C GLU A 617 -9.06 5.09 -38.67
N ASP A 618 -10.05 5.22 -39.57
CA ASP A 618 -9.83 5.84 -40.89
C ASP A 618 -9.73 7.38 -40.82
N ASP A 619 -10.34 8.01 -39.79
CA ASP A 619 -10.50 9.45 -39.66
C ASP A 619 -9.63 10.08 -38.55
N ARG A 620 -8.74 9.30 -37.93
CA ARG A 620 -7.89 9.75 -36.82
C ARG A 620 -6.60 8.93 -36.71
N GLU A 621 -5.48 9.62 -36.65
CA GLU A 621 -4.16 9.01 -36.39
C GLU A 621 -3.72 9.20 -34.93
N THR A 622 -4.38 8.53 -33.99
CA THR A 622 -3.94 8.57 -32.58
C THR A 622 -2.80 7.59 -32.35
N ASN A 623 -1.64 8.12 -31.97
CA ASN A 623 -0.46 7.31 -31.65
C ASN A 623 0.18 7.77 -30.35
N ASN A 624 0.67 6.83 -29.57
CA ASN A 624 1.28 7.07 -28.27
C ASN A 624 2.58 6.28 -28.12
N ILE A 625 3.61 6.94 -27.62
CA ILE A 625 4.90 6.35 -27.24
C ILE A 625 5.17 6.71 -25.79
N LYS A 626 5.40 5.66 -24.99
CA LYS A 626 5.80 5.74 -23.58
C LYS A 626 7.20 5.16 -23.43
N PHE A 627 8.06 5.85 -22.70
CA PHE A 627 9.41 5.43 -22.41
C PHE A 627 9.77 5.79 -20.97
N ASN A 628 10.25 4.80 -20.21
CA ASN A 628 10.84 5.01 -18.91
C ASN A 628 12.24 4.38 -18.86
N ILE A 629 13.19 5.10 -18.29
CA ILE A 629 14.52 4.60 -17.97
C ILE A 629 14.88 5.02 -16.55
N SER A 630 15.26 4.03 -15.73
CA SER A 630 15.53 4.24 -14.32
C SER A 630 16.87 3.59 -13.91
N PRO A 631 18.02 4.26 -14.16
CA PRO A 631 19.29 3.80 -13.64
C PRO A 631 19.36 3.96 -12.11
N ARG A 632 19.81 2.91 -11.45
CA ARG A 632 20.12 2.90 -10.02
C ARG A 632 21.58 2.62 -9.75
N VAL A 633 22.16 3.38 -8.84
CA VAL A 633 23.57 3.29 -8.46
C VAL A 633 23.69 3.20 -6.94
N ARG A 634 24.21 2.07 -6.47
CA ARG A 634 24.68 1.90 -5.10
C ARG A 634 26.17 2.25 -5.04
N LEU A 635 26.46 3.49 -4.67
CA LEU A 635 27.84 4.01 -4.61
C LEU A 635 28.67 3.28 -3.55
N ASN A 636 28.05 2.94 -2.43
CA ASN A 636 28.57 2.10 -1.35
C ASN A 636 27.40 1.51 -0.55
N ASP A 637 27.68 0.76 0.52
CA ASP A 637 26.63 0.14 1.34
C ASP A 637 25.70 1.17 2.02
N LYS A 638 26.08 2.44 2.11
CA LYS A 638 25.34 3.52 2.78
C LYS A 638 24.56 4.41 1.84
N MET A 639 24.89 4.42 0.56
CA MET A 639 24.38 5.41 -0.39
C MET A 639 23.77 4.77 -1.63
N MET A 640 22.50 5.08 -1.87
CA MET A 640 21.75 4.69 -3.06
C MET A 640 21.20 5.92 -3.77
N LEU A 641 21.35 5.94 -5.09
CA LEU A 641 20.78 6.95 -5.97
C LEU A 641 19.98 6.25 -7.07
N ILE A 642 18.77 6.72 -7.31
CA ILE A 642 17.89 6.28 -8.39
C ILE A 642 17.44 7.54 -9.13
N TYR A 643 17.72 7.59 -10.43
CA TYR A 643 17.13 8.59 -11.31
C TYR A 643 16.12 7.88 -12.20
N SER A 644 14.94 8.47 -12.38
CA SER A 644 13.91 8.00 -13.33
C SER A 644 13.62 9.13 -14.32
N PHE A 645 13.61 8.78 -15.60
CA PHE A 645 13.15 9.65 -16.67
C PHE A 645 11.97 8.98 -17.35
N ASP A 646 10.83 9.65 -17.34
CA ASP A 646 9.61 9.21 -17.98
C ASP A 646 9.24 10.18 -19.10
N TYR A 647 8.88 9.62 -20.25
CA TYR A 647 8.43 10.34 -21.43
C TYR A 647 7.16 9.69 -21.95
N ASP A 648 6.09 10.46 -22.07
CA ASP A 648 4.81 10.05 -22.65
C ASP A 648 4.40 11.08 -23.70
N LYS A 649 4.35 10.68 -24.97
CA LYS A 649 3.85 11.52 -26.05
C LYS A 649 2.68 10.83 -26.73
N ILE A 650 1.53 11.49 -26.75
CA ILE A 650 0.35 11.05 -27.49
C ILE A 650 -0.02 12.13 -28.51
N ASN A 651 -0.15 11.74 -29.77
CA ASN A 651 -0.56 12.63 -30.84
C ASN A 651 -1.99 12.32 -31.27
N GLY A 652 -2.70 13.33 -31.78
CA GLY A 652 -4.03 13.17 -32.36
C GLY A 652 -5.04 12.58 -31.38
N ASN A 653 -4.93 12.90 -30.08
CA ASN A 653 -5.89 12.45 -29.08
C ASN A 653 -7.13 13.36 -29.13
N ARG A 654 -8.33 12.79 -29.26
CA ARG A 654 -9.57 13.55 -29.16
C ARG A 654 -10.15 13.42 -27.76
N GLY A 655 -10.53 14.54 -27.15
CA GLY A 655 -11.16 14.59 -25.84
C GLY A 655 -12.00 15.85 -25.67
N TYR A 656 -12.84 15.91 -24.65
CA TYR A 656 -13.69 17.07 -24.42
C TYR A 656 -12.85 18.32 -24.13
N ALA A 657 -13.31 19.44 -24.67
CA ALA A 657 -12.68 20.75 -24.57
C ALA A 657 -13.64 21.86 -24.10
N GLY A 658 -14.95 21.59 -23.98
CA GLY A 658 -15.91 22.56 -23.44
C GLY A 658 -17.35 22.26 -23.86
N THR A 659 -18.24 23.21 -23.60
CA THR A 659 -19.61 23.20 -24.08
C THR A 659 -19.97 24.55 -24.69
N LEU A 660 -20.66 24.52 -25.82
CA LEU A 660 -21.40 25.66 -26.38
C LEU A 660 -22.87 25.47 -26.06
N THR A 661 -23.72 26.45 -26.37
CA THR A 661 -25.17 26.39 -26.07
C THR A 661 -25.79 25.09 -26.63
N ASN A 662 -26.02 24.10 -25.75
CA ASN A 662 -26.51 22.75 -26.06
C ASN A 662 -25.63 21.89 -26.99
N GLU A 663 -24.33 22.19 -27.14
CA GLU A 663 -23.41 21.39 -27.94
C GLU A 663 -22.16 21.03 -27.14
N ILE A 664 -21.72 19.77 -27.24
CA ILE A 664 -20.53 19.26 -26.57
C ILE A 664 -19.34 19.41 -27.51
N VAL A 665 -18.33 20.14 -27.04
CA VAL A 665 -17.13 20.44 -27.82
C VAL A 665 -15.99 19.51 -27.44
N PHE A 666 -15.39 18.91 -28.46
CA PHE A 666 -14.16 18.14 -28.39
C PHE A 666 -13.05 18.89 -29.11
N GLY A 667 -11.82 18.63 -28.69
CA GLY A 667 -10.62 19.06 -29.38
C GLY A 667 -9.76 17.87 -29.77
N ASN A 668 -9.08 17.99 -30.91
CA ASN A 668 -7.96 17.12 -31.24
C ASN A 668 -6.68 17.74 -30.67
N ARG A 669 -5.88 16.95 -29.96
CA ARG A 669 -4.73 17.46 -29.21
C ARG A 669 -3.54 16.52 -29.20
N ASP A 670 -2.36 17.12 -29.18
CA ASP A 670 -1.09 16.49 -28.90
C ASP A 670 -0.70 16.76 -27.45
N ARG A 671 -0.41 15.70 -26.69
CA ARG A 671 0.09 15.81 -25.33
C ARG A 671 1.50 15.25 -25.22
N LYS A 672 2.36 15.98 -24.54
CA LYS A 672 3.75 15.60 -24.24
C LYS A 672 3.99 15.78 -22.76
N THR A 673 4.31 14.69 -22.08
CA THR A 673 4.65 14.66 -20.67
C THR A 673 6.10 14.20 -20.49
N ILE A 674 6.86 14.92 -19.68
CA ILE A 674 8.20 14.58 -19.23
C ILE A 674 8.21 14.59 -17.71
N ILE A 675 8.71 13.53 -17.10
CA ILE A 675 8.90 13.45 -15.65
C ILE A 675 10.37 13.14 -15.36
N ASN A 676 10.97 13.94 -14.51
CA ASN A 676 12.30 13.69 -13.95
C ASN A 676 12.15 13.43 -12.46
N SER A 677 12.55 12.25 -12.00
CA SER A 677 12.50 11.91 -10.58
C SER A 677 13.87 11.50 -10.07
N ILE A 678 14.23 11.94 -8.87
CA ILE A 678 15.46 11.52 -8.17
C ILE A 678 15.08 11.05 -6.78
N THR A 679 15.47 9.83 -6.45
CA THR A 679 15.43 9.31 -5.08
C THR A 679 16.86 9.03 -4.65
N ALA A 680 17.29 9.63 -3.55
CA ALA A 680 18.58 9.34 -2.95
C ALA A 680 18.44 9.05 -1.46
N SER A 681 19.18 8.06 -0.97
CA SER A 681 19.28 7.78 0.46
C SER A 681 20.73 7.66 0.88
N GLN A 682 21.05 8.27 2.02
CA GLN A 682 22.34 8.19 2.70
C GLN A 682 22.08 7.74 4.15
N ASN A 683 22.36 6.47 4.43
CA ASN A 683 22.17 5.85 5.74
C ASN A 683 23.51 5.76 6.47
N PHE A 684 23.70 6.55 7.52
CA PHE A 684 24.99 6.59 8.23
C PHE A 684 25.20 5.33 9.07
N ASN A 685 24.11 4.83 9.64
CA ASN A 685 23.94 3.59 10.40
C ASN A 685 22.41 3.28 10.48
N PRO A 686 21.97 2.18 11.13
CA PRO A 686 20.55 1.83 11.22
C PRO A 686 19.61 2.88 11.88
N PHE A 687 20.16 3.88 12.55
CA PHE A 687 19.42 4.88 13.34
C PHE A 687 19.45 6.29 12.74
N HIS A 688 20.23 6.53 11.66
CA HIS A 688 20.43 7.84 11.07
C HIS A 688 20.32 7.76 9.54
N SER A 689 19.34 8.47 8.97
CA SER A 689 19.13 8.52 7.52
C SER A 689 18.91 9.95 7.01
N LEU A 690 19.44 10.22 5.83
CA LEU A 690 19.13 11.40 5.02
C LEU A 690 18.54 10.93 3.70
N ASN A 691 17.33 11.36 3.39
CA ASN A 691 16.57 10.95 2.21
C ASN A 691 16.19 12.17 1.39
N LEU A 692 16.36 12.07 0.07
CA LEU A 692 15.95 13.05 -0.92
C LEU A 692 14.93 12.39 -1.84
N THR A 693 13.77 13.03 -2.00
CA THR A 693 12.80 12.71 -3.03
C THR A 693 12.56 13.97 -3.85
N PHE A 694 12.79 13.89 -5.15
CA PHE A 694 12.59 14.98 -6.08
C PHE A 694 11.75 14.50 -7.26
N ARG A 695 10.82 15.36 -7.70
CA ARG A 695 10.02 15.15 -8.90
C ARG A 695 9.81 16.49 -9.61
N ASN A 696 10.17 16.53 -10.89
CA ASN A 696 9.72 17.56 -11.82
C ASN A 696 8.78 16.91 -12.84
N TYR A 697 7.55 17.40 -12.90
CA TYR A 697 6.53 16.98 -13.86
C TYR A 697 6.26 18.12 -14.81
N TRP A 698 6.28 17.85 -16.11
CA TRP A 698 5.93 18.82 -17.13
C TRP A 698 5.05 18.16 -18.16
N SER A 699 3.88 18.74 -18.42
CA SER A 699 2.92 18.27 -19.40
C SER A 699 2.41 19.44 -20.22
N THR A 700 2.53 19.33 -21.55
CA THR A 700 1.95 20.28 -22.50
C THR A 700 0.83 19.62 -23.28
N VAL A 701 -0.23 20.38 -23.56
CA VAL A 701 -1.35 19.98 -24.41
C VAL A 701 -1.53 21.05 -25.47
N LEU A 702 -1.27 20.69 -26.73
CA LEU A 702 -1.45 21.56 -27.88
C LEU A 702 -2.68 21.09 -28.65
N TYR A 703 -3.69 21.94 -28.76
CA TYR A 703 -4.91 21.64 -29.51
C TYR A 703 -4.79 22.14 -30.95
N ASP A 704 -5.44 21.43 -31.86
CA ASP A 704 -5.80 21.99 -33.16
C ASP A 704 -6.77 23.16 -32.97
N ASP A 705 -6.69 24.17 -33.84
CA ASP A 705 -7.49 25.40 -33.70
C ASP A 705 -8.99 25.16 -33.94
N ASN A 706 -9.32 24.20 -34.82
CA ASN A 706 -10.70 23.83 -35.14
C ASN A 706 -11.36 23.00 -34.03
N ILE A 707 -12.62 23.31 -33.73
CA ILE A 707 -13.40 22.53 -32.76
C ILE A 707 -14.12 21.35 -33.44
N TYR A 708 -14.35 20.31 -32.64
CA TYR A 708 -15.15 19.15 -33.01
C TYR A 708 -16.46 19.15 -32.22
N LEU A 709 -17.59 18.93 -32.88
CA LEU A 709 -18.89 18.79 -32.22
C LEU A 709 -19.28 17.33 -32.08
N LEU A 710 -19.60 16.91 -30.86
CA LEU A 710 -20.10 15.55 -30.62
C LEU A 710 -21.53 15.41 -31.17
N GLN A 711 -21.69 14.47 -32.10
CA GLN A 711 -22.99 14.11 -32.69
C GLN A 711 -23.75 13.13 -31.79
N GLU A 712 -25.06 12.99 -32.00
CA GLU A 712 -25.91 12.06 -31.23
C GLU A 712 -25.51 10.58 -31.41
N ASN A 713 -24.86 10.24 -32.52
CA ASN A 713 -24.36 8.89 -32.79
C ASN A 713 -22.98 8.62 -32.15
N GLY A 714 -22.45 9.58 -31.37
CA GLY A 714 -21.16 9.50 -30.68
C GLY A 714 -19.91 9.69 -31.54
N ARG A 715 -20.08 10.09 -32.81
CA ARG A 715 -18.98 10.53 -33.68
C ARG A 715 -18.76 12.03 -33.56
N LEU A 716 -17.58 12.47 -33.95
CA LEU A 716 -17.19 13.86 -33.95
C LEU A 716 -17.34 14.45 -35.36
N LEU A 717 -17.95 15.63 -35.45
CA LEU A 717 -17.99 16.44 -36.66
C LEU A 717 -16.97 17.56 -36.51
N GLU A 718 -15.95 17.57 -37.37
CA GLU A 718 -15.04 18.71 -37.47
C GLU A 718 -15.77 19.93 -38.02
N THR A 719 -15.47 21.11 -37.48
CA THR A 719 -16.04 22.38 -37.95
C THR A 719 -14.94 23.31 -38.44
N ASP A 720 -15.29 24.26 -39.31
CA ASP A 720 -14.39 25.36 -39.70
C ASP A 720 -14.33 26.48 -38.63
N THR A 721 -14.96 26.27 -37.47
CA THR A 721 -14.99 27.23 -36.37
C THR A 721 -13.83 26.95 -35.43
N THR A 722 -13.09 28.01 -35.09
CA THR A 722 -11.97 27.92 -34.15
C THR A 722 -12.44 28.13 -32.70
N PHE A 723 -11.64 27.70 -31.71
CA PHE A 723 -11.95 27.94 -30.29
C PHE A 723 -12.27 29.40 -29.99
N GLY A 724 -11.42 30.33 -30.44
CA GLY A 724 -11.62 31.77 -30.23
C GLY A 724 -12.86 32.33 -30.93
N ASN A 725 -13.17 31.87 -32.15
CA ASN A 725 -14.38 32.28 -32.87
C ASN A 725 -15.67 31.72 -32.24
N ALA A 726 -15.58 30.58 -31.57
CA ALA A 726 -16.66 30.01 -30.78
C ALA A 726 -16.87 30.71 -29.41
N GLY A 727 -15.98 31.65 -29.05
CA GLY A 727 -16.00 32.32 -27.75
C GLY A 727 -15.50 31.44 -26.60
N LEU A 728 -14.71 30.41 -26.91
CA LEU A 728 -14.04 29.56 -25.92
C LEU A 728 -12.65 30.12 -25.59
N ASP A 729 -12.20 29.89 -24.36
CA ASP A 729 -10.84 30.23 -23.94
C ASP A 729 -9.79 29.42 -24.72
N ASP A 730 -8.55 29.90 -24.72
CA ASP A 730 -7.41 29.17 -25.30
C ASP A 730 -7.30 27.77 -24.65
N PRO A 731 -7.51 26.70 -25.43
CA PRO A 731 -7.54 25.34 -24.88
C PRO A 731 -6.13 24.80 -24.61
N ASN A 732 -5.07 25.48 -25.06
CA ASN A 732 -3.71 25.03 -24.87
C ASN A 732 -3.32 25.06 -23.40
N ILE A 733 -2.53 24.07 -22.98
CA ILE A 733 -2.12 23.91 -21.58
C ILE A 733 -0.62 23.68 -21.52
N ASN A 734 0.04 24.39 -20.63
CA ASN A 734 1.39 24.14 -20.17
C ASN A 734 1.37 24.04 -18.64
N PHE A 735 1.51 22.81 -18.15
CA PHE A 735 1.43 22.45 -16.75
C PHE A 735 2.80 21.98 -16.27
N SER A 736 3.37 22.63 -15.26
CA SER A 736 4.66 22.21 -14.70
C SER A 736 4.71 22.30 -13.18
N THR A 737 5.23 21.25 -12.55
CA THR A 737 5.45 21.19 -11.11
C THR A 737 6.88 20.82 -10.78
N TRP A 738 7.33 21.31 -9.64
CA TRP A 738 8.59 20.98 -9.01
C TRP A 738 8.30 20.64 -7.56
N ASN A 739 8.74 19.47 -7.11
CA ASN A 739 8.59 19.03 -5.73
C ASN A 739 9.91 18.43 -5.25
N LEU A 740 10.41 18.93 -4.12
CA LEU A 740 11.61 18.43 -3.46
C LEU A 740 11.32 18.25 -1.97
N ASP A 741 11.57 17.04 -1.47
CA ASP A 741 11.56 16.68 -0.06
C ASP A 741 12.97 16.22 0.35
N LEU A 742 13.57 16.91 1.31
CA LEU A 742 14.82 16.50 1.96
C LEU A 742 14.54 16.23 3.44
N SER A 743 14.63 14.95 3.83
CA SER A 743 14.29 14.48 5.16
C SER A 743 15.50 13.88 5.86
N TYR A 744 15.78 14.36 7.08
CA TYR A 744 16.73 13.76 8.01
C TYR A 744 15.98 13.14 9.17
N SER A 745 16.21 11.85 9.43
CA SER A 745 15.59 11.12 10.53
C SER A 745 16.65 10.49 11.43
N TRP A 746 16.50 10.70 12.74
CA TRP A 746 17.37 10.16 13.77
C TRP A 746 16.57 9.47 14.87
N GLN A 747 16.79 8.17 15.04
CA GLN A 747 16.33 7.42 16.20
C GLN A 747 17.33 7.59 17.36
N PHE A 748 17.04 8.50 18.29
CA PHE A 748 17.95 8.81 19.40
C PHE A 748 17.75 7.90 20.63
N ALA A 749 16.62 7.19 20.68
CA ALA A 749 16.33 6.13 21.64
C ALA A 749 15.36 5.13 20.99
N PRO A 750 15.25 3.87 21.47
CA PRO A 750 14.33 2.89 20.88
C PRO A 750 12.90 3.47 20.74
N GLY A 751 12.39 3.49 19.51
CA GLY A 751 11.07 4.04 19.16
C GLY A 751 10.92 5.57 19.24
N SER A 752 12.00 6.31 19.50
CA SER A 752 11.99 7.78 19.67
C SER A 752 12.78 8.46 18.57
N PHE A 753 12.17 9.44 17.89
CA PHE A 753 12.67 10.01 16.65
C PHE A 753 12.74 11.54 16.70
N ILE A 754 13.78 12.08 16.08
CA ILE A 754 13.82 13.48 15.61
C ILE A 754 13.80 13.42 14.09
N THR A 755 12.83 14.11 13.49
CA THR A 755 12.69 14.22 12.03
C THR A 755 12.72 15.70 11.64
N ALA A 756 13.66 16.06 10.77
CA ALA A 756 13.72 17.37 10.14
C ALA A 756 13.43 17.21 8.65
N LEU A 757 12.47 17.97 8.13
CA LEU A 757 12.02 17.87 6.76
C LEU A 757 11.96 19.26 6.14
N TYR A 758 12.74 19.44 5.08
CA TYR A 758 12.70 20.62 4.23
C TYR A 758 11.98 20.27 2.94
N ARG A 759 11.02 21.11 2.55
CA ARG A 759 10.29 21.01 1.30
C ARG A 759 10.41 22.27 0.49
N ASN A 760 10.41 22.05 -0.81
CA ASN A 760 10.37 23.11 -1.78
C ASN A 760 9.47 22.74 -2.95
N ASN A 761 8.56 23.65 -3.32
CA ASN A 761 7.64 23.43 -4.40
C ASN A 761 7.43 24.67 -5.28
N LEU A 762 7.35 24.44 -6.60
CA LEU A 762 6.96 25.40 -7.63
C LEU A 762 5.81 24.81 -8.45
N PHE A 763 4.96 25.70 -8.95
CA PHE A 763 3.82 25.35 -9.78
C PHE A 763 3.62 26.39 -10.88
N ASN A 764 3.36 25.94 -12.10
CA ASN A 764 3.00 26.79 -13.23
C ASN A 764 1.82 26.16 -14.00
N TYR A 765 0.84 26.99 -14.34
CA TYR A 765 -0.26 26.66 -15.24
C TYR A 765 -0.54 27.87 -16.14
N ASP A 766 -0.35 27.71 -17.45
CA ASP A 766 -0.67 28.72 -18.47
C ASP A 766 -0.95 28.04 -19.82
N SER A 767 -1.11 28.82 -20.90
CA SER A 767 -1.41 28.30 -22.24
C SER A 767 -0.21 28.20 -23.19
N GLU A 768 1.03 28.37 -22.70
CA GLU A 768 2.25 28.36 -23.52
C GLU A 768 2.70 26.92 -23.88
N ALA A 769 1.85 26.16 -24.56
CA ALA A 769 2.04 24.73 -24.82
C ALA A 769 3.17 24.39 -25.81
N GLU A 770 3.61 25.36 -26.62
CA GLU A 770 4.69 25.17 -27.60
C GLU A 770 6.10 25.27 -27.01
N LEU A 771 6.22 25.60 -25.72
CA LEU A 771 7.52 25.73 -25.08
C LEU A 771 8.33 24.43 -25.16
N ASN A 772 9.64 24.60 -25.35
CA ASN A 772 10.60 23.51 -25.16
C ASN A 772 10.91 23.35 -23.66
N PHE A 773 11.58 22.23 -23.31
CA PHE A 773 11.85 21.88 -21.92
C PHE A 773 12.60 22.99 -21.17
N THR A 774 13.63 23.55 -21.79
CA THR A 774 14.48 24.59 -21.17
C THR A 774 13.70 25.88 -20.94
N ASN A 775 12.94 26.35 -21.92
CA ASN A 775 12.17 27.58 -21.78
C ASN A 775 11.04 27.43 -20.74
N ASN A 776 10.37 26.27 -20.70
CA ASN A 776 9.39 25.99 -19.63
C ASN A 776 10.08 25.93 -18.26
N PHE A 777 11.26 25.32 -18.18
CA PHE A 777 12.02 25.26 -16.94
C PHE A 777 12.37 26.66 -16.44
N ASP A 778 12.91 27.54 -17.29
CA ASP A 778 13.21 28.92 -16.93
C ASP A 778 11.95 29.66 -16.44
N ARG A 779 10.82 29.45 -17.12
CA ARG A 779 9.52 30.02 -16.73
C ARG A 779 9.03 29.50 -15.38
N LEU A 780 9.15 28.20 -15.10
CA LEU A 780 8.81 27.62 -13.80
C LEU A 780 9.61 28.27 -12.65
N PHE A 781 10.89 28.55 -12.89
CA PHE A 781 11.76 29.18 -11.89
C PHE A 781 11.51 30.68 -11.69
N THR A 782 10.66 31.31 -12.52
CA THR A 782 10.14 32.65 -12.24
C THR A 782 8.90 32.65 -11.34
N GLN A 783 8.29 31.49 -11.10
CA GLN A 783 7.11 31.39 -10.24
C GLN A 783 7.46 31.53 -8.76
N PRO A 784 6.53 32.01 -7.91
CA PRO A 784 6.72 32.05 -6.47
C PRO A 784 7.02 30.67 -5.90
N ILE A 785 8.08 30.61 -5.11
CA ILE A 785 8.56 29.38 -4.50
C ILE A 785 7.97 29.19 -3.11
N GLN A 786 7.32 28.06 -2.88
CA GLN A 786 6.86 27.70 -1.54
C GLN A 786 7.97 26.90 -0.85
N ASN A 787 8.33 27.35 0.35
CA ASN A 787 9.29 26.68 1.21
C ASN A 787 8.61 26.24 2.49
N SER A 788 8.82 24.99 2.88
CA SER A 788 8.39 24.48 4.18
C SER A 788 9.57 23.88 4.91
N PHE A 789 9.74 24.24 6.17
CA PHE A 789 10.64 23.53 7.07
C PHE A 789 9.86 23.03 8.26
N SER A 790 10.03 21.76 8.60
CA SER A 790 9.39 21.16 9.75
C SER A 790 10.39 20.38 10.59
N LEU A 791 10.20 20.45 11.90
CA LEU A 791 10.94 19.67 12.88
C LEU A 791 9.95 18.99 13.80
N LYS A 792 10.01 17.66 13.88
CA LYS A 792 9.19 16.84 14.75
C LYS A 792 10.07 16.05 15.71
N ILE A 793 9.69 16.05 16.99
CA ILE A 793 10.28 15.21 18.03
C ILE A 793 9.19 14.32 18.60
N GLN A 794 9.39 13.01 18.55
CA GLN A 794 8.49 12.01 19.10
C GLN A 794 9.26 11.13 20.08
N TYR A 795 8.67 10.84 21.23
CA TYR A 795 9.31 10.00 22.26
C TYR A 795 8.45 8.78 22.56
N PHE A 796 9.07 7.60 22.61
CA PHE A 796 8.40 6.36 22.95
C PHE A 796 8.36 6.14 24.47
N ILE A 797 7.17 5.88 24.99
CA ILE A 797 6.95 5.59 26.40
C ILE A 797 6.28 4.23 26.55
N ASP A 798 6.98 3.30 27.19
CA ASP A 798 6.44 2.02 27.64
C ASP A 798 5.92 2.15 29.08
N TYR A 799 4.61 1.92 29.26
CA TYR A 799 3.96 1.96 30.57
C TYR A 799 4.61 1.01 31.59
N ASN A 800 5.07 -0.17 31.16
CA ASN A 800 5.69 -1.15 32.05
C ASN A 800 7.03 -0.65 32.60
N ASN A 801 7.77 0.13 31.81
CA ASN A 801 9.02 0.76 32.25
C ASN A 801 8.75 1.91 33.22
N LEU A 802 7.74 2.75 32.95
CA LEU A 802 7.31 3.79 33.89
C LEU A 802 6.91 3.23 35.25
N LYS A 803 6.11 2.16 35.26
CA LYS A 803 5.65 1.49 36.49
C LYS A 803 6.81 1.08 37.40
N LYS A 804 7.92 0.60 36.83
CA LYS A 804 9.13 0.23 37.59
C LYS A 804 9.80 1.43 38.28
N ILE A 805 9.78 2.60 37.66
CA ILE A 805 10.36 3.84 38.23
C ILE A 805 9.57 4.27 39.47
N PHE A 806 8.24 4.22 39.42
CA PHE A 806 7.39 4.61 40.53
C PHE A 806 7.41 3.61 41.70
N HIS A 807 7.52 2.30 41.42
CA HIS A 807 7.65 1.29 42.48
C HIS A 807 9.03 1.24 43.15
N LYS A 808 10.13 1.58 42.44
CA LYS A 808 11.46 1.69 43.08
C LYS A 808 11.51 2.75 44.19
N LYS A 809 10.65 3.78 44.13
CA LYS A 809 10.57 4.81 45.18
C LYS A 809 9.80 4.38 46.43
N SER A 810 8.91 3.37 46.38
CA SER A 810 8.18 2.92 47.59
C SER A 810 8.96 1.94 48.46
N ASN A 811 9.94 1.23 47.90
CA ASN A 811 10.77 0.27 48.64
C ASN A 811 12.10 0.87 49.15
N ALA A 812 12.34 2.17 48.93
CA ALA A 812 13.47 2.90 49.48
C ALA A 812 13.12 3.68 50.77
N SER A 813 11.94 3.45 51.33
CA SER A 813 11.43 4.12 52.53
C SER A 813 10.72 3.16 53.50
N LEU A 814 11.27 1.95 53.68
CA LEU A 814 10.95 1.06 54.80
C LEU A 814 12.22 0.44 55.36
#